data_AF-A0A2K5MUC8-F1
#
_entry.id   AF-A0A2K5MUC8-F1
#
_cell.length_a   1.000
_cell.length_b   1.000
_cell.length_c   1.000
_cell.angle_alpha   90.00
_cell.angle_beta   90.00
_cell.angle_gamma   90.00
#
_symmetry.space_group_name_H-M   'P 1'
#
loop_
_entity.id
_entity.type
_entity.pdbx_description
1 polymer ?
#
loop_
_entity_poly.entity_id
_entity_poly.type
_entity_poly.pdbx_seq_one_letter_code
_entity_poly.pdbx_strand_id
1 'polypeptide(L)'
;MASPPRRRLRLGSRGLPLLLSGLLLPLCRAFNLDVDSPAEYSGPEGSYFGFAVDFFVPSASSRMFLLVGAPKANTTQPGIVEGGQVLKCDWSSTRRCQPIEFDATGNRDYAKDDPLEFKSHQWFGASVRSKQDKILACAPLYHWRTELKQEREPVGTCFLQDGTKTVEYAPCRSRQLISDQVAEIVSKYDPNVYSIKYNNQLATRTAQAIFDDSYLGYSVAVGDFNGDGIDDFVSGVPRAARTLGMVYIYDGKNMSSIYNFTGDQMAAYFGFSVAATDINGDDYADVFIGAPLFMDRGSDGKLQEVGQVSVSLQRASGDFQTTKLNGFEVFARFGSAIAPLGDLDQDGFNDIAIAAPYGGEDKKGIVYIFNGRSTGLNAVPSQILEGQWAARSMPPSFGYSMKGATDIDKNGYPDLIVGAFGVDRAILYRARPVITVNAGLEVYPSILNQDNKTCSLPGTALKVSCFNVRFCLKADGKGVLPRKLNFQVELLLDKLKQKGAIRRALFLYSRSPSHSKNMTISRGGLMQCEELIAYLRDESEFRDKLTPITIFMEYWLDYRTAADTTGLQPILNQFTPANISRQAHILLDCGEDNVCKPKLEVFVDSDQKKIYIGDDNPLTLIVKAQNQGEGAYEAELIVSIPLQADFIGVVRNSEALARLSCAFKTENQTRQVVCDLGNPMKAGTQLLAGLRFSVHQQSEMDTSVKFDLQIQSSNLFDKVSPVVSHKVDLAVLAAVEIRGVSSPDHIFLPIPNWEHKENPETEEDVGPVVQHIYELRNNGPSSFSKAMLHLQWPYKYNNNTLLYILHYDIDGPMNCTSDMEINPLRIKISSLQATEKNDTVAGQGERDHLITKRDLALSEGDIHTLGCGVAQCLKIVCQVGRLDRGKSAILYVKSLLWTETFMNKENQNHSYSLKSSASFNVIEFPYKNLPIEDITNSTLVTTNVTWGIQPAPMPVPVWVIILAVLAGLLLLAVLVFVMYRMGFFKRVRPPQEEQEREQLQPHENGEGNSET
;
A
#
# COMPACT_ATOMS: atom_id res chain seq x y z
N MET A 1 -26.19 -29.61 48.62
CA MET A 1 -25.65 -30.03 47.32
C MET A 1 -24.51 -29.07 46.99
N ALA A 2 -23.33 -29.36 47.52
CA ALA A 2 -22.13 -29.79 46.77
C ALA A 2 -21.60 -28.64 45.89
N SER A 3 -20.48 -27.97 46.17
CA SER A 3 -19.26 -28.31 46.92
C SER A 3 -18.43 -27.03 47.23
N PRO A 4 -17.44 -27.09 48.15
CA PRO A 4 -17.04 -26.01 49.08
C PRO A 4 -15.73 -25.26 48.68
N PRO A 5 -15.20 -24.32 49.50
CA PRO A 5 -14.38 -23.20 49.06
C PRO A 5 -12.85 -23.40 49.13
N ARG A 6 -12.16 -22.46 48.47
CA ARG A 6 -10.71 -22.26 48.35
C ARG A 6 -9.92 -22.40 49.66
N ARG A 7 -8.83 -23.18 49.61
CA ARG A 7 -7.66 -23.06 50.52
C ARG A 7 -6.39 -22.77 49.72
N ARG A 8 -5.61 -21.84 50.27
CA ARG A 8 -4.28 -21.40 49.83
C ARG A 8 -3.27 -22.55 49.85
N LEU A 9 -2.34 -22.55 48.89
CA LEU A 9 -1.02 -23.18 49.01
C LEU A 9 0.03 -22.28 48.36
N ARG A 10 1.04 -21.94 49.17
CA ARG A 10 2.28 -21.25 48.78
C ARG A 10 3.23 -22.26 48.12
N LEU A 11 3.81 -21.90 46.99
CA LEU A 11 5.11 -22.33 46.44
C LEU A 11 5.63 -21.08 45.71
N GLY A 12 6.85 -20.59 45.79
CA GLY A 12 8.14 -21.13 46.18
C GLY A 12 9.14 -20.36 45.30
N SER A 13 9.95 -19.49 45.89
CA SER A 13 10.85 -18.57 45.18
C SER A 13 11.95 -19.33 44.44
N ARG A 14 12.04 -19.17 43.12
CA ARG A 14 13.27 -19.33 42.36
C ARG A 14 13.35 -18.21 41.32
N GLY A 15 14.35 -17.35 41.49
CA GLY A 15 14.63 -16.23 40.60
C GLY A 15 15.17 -16.72 39.26
N LEU A 16 14.63 -16.11 38.21
CA LEU A 16 15.22 -16.03 36.88
C LEU A 16 15.15 -14.55 36.48
N PRO A 17 16.25 -13.88 36.09
CA PRO A 17 16.19 -12.49 35.70
C PRO A 17 15.60 -12.43 34.29
N LEU A 18 14.32 -12.07 34.18
CA LEU A 18 13.79 -11.57 32.90
C LEU A 18 14.41 -10.19 32.67
N LEU A 19 15.31 -10.10 31.69
CA LEU A 19 15.64 -8.85 31.03
C LEU A 19 14.35 -8.29 30.42
N LEU A 20 13.73 -7.32 31.09
CA LEU A 20 12.83 -6.38 30.43
C LEU A 20 13.68 -5.55 29.47
N SER A 21 13.74 -5.96 28.21
CA SER A 21 13.97 -5.03 27.12
C SER A 21 12.72 -4.15 27.01
N GLY A 22 12.68 -3.07 27.80
CA GLY A 22 11.75 -1.99 27.56
C GLY A 22 11.99 -1.50 26.13
N LEU A 23 10.98 -1.64 25.28
CA LEU A 23 10.89 -0.83 24.08
C LEU A 23 10.87 0.63 24.56
N LEU A 24 12.04 1.26 24.55
CA LEU A 24 12.15 2.70 24.47
C LEU A 24 11.54 3.07 23.12
N LEU A 25 10.24 3.40 23.12
CA LEU A 25 9.70 4.31 22.13
C LEU A 25 10.68 5.48 22.06
N PRO A 26 11.19 5.85 20.88
CA PRO A 26 12.03 7.03 20.78
C PRO A 26 11.17 8.19 21.30
N LEU A 27 11.64 8.87 22.35
CA LEU A 27 11.11 10.18 22.71
C LEU A 27 11.27 11.04 21.45
N CYS A 28 10.22 11.14 20.64
CA CYS A 28 10.16 12.09 19.53
C CYS A 28 10.31 13.47 20.17
N ARG A 29 11.51 14.04 20.04
CA ARG A 29 11.77 15.43 20.38
C ARG A 29 10.91 16.27 19.43
N ALA A 30 10.21 17.26 19.99
CA ALA A 30 9.51 18.29 19.21
C ALA A 30 10.42 18.83 18.10
N PHE A 31 9.95 18.86 16.85
CA PHE A 31 10.77 19.19 15.69
C PHE A 31 10.97 20.70 15.56
N ASN A 32 9.91 21.50 15.71
CA ASN A 32 10.03 22.95 15.95
C ASN A 32 8.75 23.63 16.48
N LEU A 33 7.58 23.01 16.57
CA LEU A 33 6.43 23.65 17.23
C LEU A 33 6.63 23.71 18.75
N ASP A 34 6.44 24.88 19.35
CA ASP A 34 6.55 25.10 20.79
C ASP A 34 5.35 24.51 21.54
N VAL A 35 5.62 23.51 22.38
CA VAL A 35 4.60 22.82 23.20
C VAL A 35 4.66 23.26 24.66
N ASP A 36 5.69 24.00 25.06
CA ASP A 36 5.91 24.42 26.44
C ASP A 36 5.03 25.62 26.82
N SER A 37 4.80 26.55 25.88
CA SER A 37 3.99 27.75 26.10
C SER A 37 3.06 28.09 24.92
N PRO A 38 2.16 27.17 24.51
CA PRO A 38 1.16 27.46 23.48
C PRO A 38 0.14 28.49 23.98
N ALA A 39 -0.46 29.26 23.06
CA ALA A 39 -1.51 30.19 23.42
C ALA A 39 -2.88 29.50 23.41
N GLU A 40 -3.52 29.44 24.57
CA GLU A 40 -4.81 28.78 24.75
C GLU A 40 -5.97 29.79 24.76
N TYR A 41 -7.04 29.45 24.04
CA TYR A 41 -8.29 30.20 23.97
C TYR A 41 -9.45 29.30 24.37
N SER A 42 -10.45 29.86 25.07
CA SER A 42 -11.64 29.14 25.53
C SER A 42 -12.90 29.91 25.20
N GLY A 43 -13.95 29.19 24.81
CA GLY A 43 -15.30 29.73 24.62
C GLY A 43 -16.27 29.34 25.74
N PRO A 44 -17.55 29.69 25.58
CA PRO A 44 -18.62 29.22 26.47
C PRO A 44 -18.75 27.70 26.43
N GLU A 45 -19.02 27.07 27.57
CA GLU A 45 -19.18 25.62 27.66
C GLU A 45 -20.39 25.12 26.87
N GLY A 46 -20.22 24.02 26.12
CA GLY A 46 -21.24 23.42 25.28
C GLY A 46 -21.50 24.15 23.95
N SER A 47 -20.78 25.25 23.69
CA SER A 47 -20.90 26.02 22.44
C SER A 47 -20.18 25.37 21.25
N TYR A 48 -19.37 24.34 21.52
CA TYR A 48 -18.44 23.70 20.59
C TYR A 48 -17.40 24.68 20.04
N PHE A 49 -16.92 25.58 20.91
CA PHE A 49 -15.85 26.50 20.55
C PHE A 49 -14.60 25.72 20.12
N GLY A 50 -14.12 25.97 18.90
CA GLY A 50 -13.01 25.20 18.29
C GLY A 50 -13.48 24.15 17.28
N PHE A 51 -14.77 24.09 16.95
CA PHE A 51 -15.27 23.19 15.90
C PHE A 51 -14.72 23.55 14.52
N ALA A 52 -14.54 24.85 14.26
CA ALA A 52 -13.84 25.36 13.09
C ALA A 52 -12.84 26.43 13.53
N VAL A 53 -11.67 26.47 12.90
CA VAL A 53 -10.62 27.46 13.17
C VAL A 53 -10.05 27.97 11.85
N ASP A 54 -9.67 29.26 11.83
CA ASP A 54 -8.90 29.86 10.74
C ASP A 54 -8.08 31.05 11.24
N PHE A 55 -7.10 31.50 10.47
CA PHE A 55 -6.44 32.78 10.71
C PHE A 55 -7.23 33.92 10.07
N PHE A 56 -7.12 35.13 10.61
CA PHE A 56 -7.60 36.37 9.98
C PHE A 56 -6.44 37.34 9.83
N VAL A 57 -6.07 37.58 8.57
CA VAL A 57 -4.93 38.41 8.16
C VAL A 57 -5.46 39.57 7.31
N PRO A 58 -6.06 40.60 7.94
CA PRO A 58 -6.62 41.75 7.24
C PRO A 58 -5.51 42.56 6.56
N SER A 59 -5.75 43.07 5.35
CA SER A 59 -4.81 43.98 4.68
C SER A 59 -4.83 45.37 5.32
N ALA A 60 -5.95 45.75 5.94
CA ALA A 60 -6.12 47.04 6.60
C ALA A 60 -5.39 47.17 7.94
N SER A 61 -4.84 46.09 8.49
CA SER A 61 -4.20 46.08 9.81
C SER A 61 -2.93 45.24 9.82
N SER A 62 -1.90 45.71 10.52
CA SER A 62 -0.67 44.94 10.73
C SER A 62 -0.81 43.83 11.79
N ARG A 63 -1.92 43.83 12.55
CA ARG A 63 -2.29 42.79 13.53
C ARG A 63 -3.02 41.64 12.85
N MET A 64 -2.68 40.43 13.27
CA MET A 64 -3.35 39.19 12.88
C MET A 64 -4.19 38.67 14.06
N PHE A 65 -5.23 37.92 13.74
CA PHE A 65 -6.18 37.38 14.70
C PHE A 65 -6.48 35.92 14.38
N LEU A 66 -7.06 35.22 15.35
CA LEU A 66 -7.62 33.89 15.14
C LEU A 66 -9.14 34.03 14.99
N LEU A 67 -9.73 33.19 14.14
CA LEU A 67 -11.16 33.01 14.04
C LEU A 67 -11.52 31.64 14.58
N VAL A 68 -12.51 31.60 15.47
CA VAL A 68 -12.98 30.35 16.07
C VAL A 68 -14.49 30.26 15.96
N GLY A 69 -14.96 29.19 15.32
CA GLY A 69 -16.37 28.85 15.23
C GLY A 69 -16.88 28.18 16.50
N ALA A 70 -18.07 28.59 16.95
CA ALA A 70 -18.78 28.03 18.09
C ALA A 70 -20.25 27.76 17.68
N PRO A 71 -20.51 26.66 16.95
CA PRO A 71 -21.78 26.41 16.27
C PRO A 71 -22.99 26.23 17.19
N LYS A 72 -22.79 25.94 18.48
CA LYS A 72 -23.86 25.81 19.48
C LYS A 72 -23.90 26.97 20.47
N ALA A 73 -23.18 28.06 20.20
CA ALA A 73 -23.23 29.23 21.07
C ALA A 73 -24.64 29.83 21.10
N ASN A 74 -25.08 30.24 22.30
CA ASN A 74 -26.23 31.11 22.44
C ASN A 74 -25.86 32.54 22.04
N THR A 75 -26.79 33.22 21.37
CA THR A 75 -26.62 34.59 20.87
C THR A 75 -27.67 35.51 21.48
N THR A 76 -27.55 36.81 21.22
CA THR A 76 -28.55 37.82 21.62
C THR A 76 -29.71 37.94 20.63
N GLN A 77 -29.79 37.06 19.63
CA GLN A 77 -30.84 37.10 18.61
C GLN A 77 -32.21 36.79 19.24
N PRO A 78 -33.24 37.63 19.02
CA PRO A 78 -34.54 37.44 19.64
C PRO A 78 -35.17 36.09 19.29
N GLY A 79 -35.51 35.30 20.32
CA GLY A 79 -36.22 34.03 20.16
C GLY A 79 -35.39 32.89 19.54
N ILE A 80 -34.07 33.03 19.45
CA ILE A 80 -33.17 32.03 18.87
C ILE A 80 -32.37 31.30 19.95
N VAL A 81 -32.39 29.97 19.92
CA VAL A 81 -31.62 29.10 20.83
C VAL A 81 -30.49 28.43 20.05
N GLU A 82 -29.28 28.44 20.59
CA GLU A 82 -28.07 27.85 19.97
C GLU A 82 -27.93 28.24 18.49
N GLY A 83 -28.09 29.53 18.19
CA GLY A 83 -27.94 30.05 16.82
C GLY A 83 -26.52 29.86 16.28
N GLY A 84 -25.53 29.78 17.17
CA GLY A 84 -24.12 29.69 16.82
C GLY A 84 -23.50 31.06 16.55
N GLN A 85 -22.18 31.17 16.70
CA GLN A 85 -21.43 32.40 16.42
C GLN A 85 -19.98 32.11 16.01
N VAL A 86 -19.31 33.12 15.46
CA VAL A 86 -17.87 33.10 15.20
C VAL A 86 -17.20 34.17 16.05
N LEU A 87 -16.08 33.82 16.67
CA LEU A 87 -15.33 34.71 17.55
C LEU A 87 -14.00 35.09 16.91
N LYS A 88 -13.64 36.37 17.00
CA LYS A 88 -12.32 36.90 16.68
C LYS A 88 -11.49 36.99 17.96
N CYS A 89 -10.33 36.33 17.98
CA CYS A 89 -9.46 36.26 19.15
C CYS A 89 -8.16 37.02 18.94
N ASP A 90 -7.81 37.85 19.93
CA ASP A 90 -6.59 38.65 19.93
C ASP A 90 -5.38 37.83 20.40
N TRP A 91 -4.35 37.75 19.55
CA TRP A 91 -3.06 37.14 19.91
C TRP A 91 -2.24 38.00 20.89
N SER A 92 -2.30 39.33 20.76
CA SER A 92 -1.29 40.25 21.28
C SER A 92 -1.25 40.49 22.80
N SER A 93 -2.06 39.80 23.64
CA SER A 93 -1.79 39.61 25.10
C SER A 93 -3.01 39.10 25.90
N THR A 94 -4.23 39.56 25.61
CA THR A 94 -5.39 39.32 26.50
C THR A 94 -6.10 37.98 26.28
N ARG A 95 -5.70 37.19 25.26
CA ARG A 95 -6.32 35.92 24.84
C ARG A 95 -7.85 36.02 24.78
N ARG A 96 -8.36 37.22 24.55
CA ARG A 96 -9.77 37.56 24.60
C ARG A 96 -10.36 37.33 23.23
N CYS A 97 -11.44 36.57 23.20
CA CYS A 97 -12.25 36.36 22.02
C CYS A 97 -13.50 37.24 22.08
N GLN A 98 -13.83 37.89 20.96
CA GLN A 98 -15.03 38.71 20.83
C GLN A 98 -15.90 38.14 19.70
N PRO A 99 -17.21 37.99 19.91
CA PRO A 99 -18.11 37.55 18.85
C PRO A 99 -18.14 38.59 17.73
N ILE A 100 -18.14 38.11 16.49
CA ILE A 100 -18.33 38.94 15.31
C ILE A 100 -19.83 39.05 15.04
N GLU A 101 -20.33 40.28 14.94
CA GLU A 101 -21.74 40.53 14.64
C GLU A 101 -21.99 40.41 13.13
N PHE A 102 -22.45 39.23 12.69
CA PHE A 102 -22.89 38.99 11.31
C PHE A 102 -24.37 39.31 11.12
N ASP A 103 -25.21 38.82 12.03
CA ASP A 103 -26.66 39.00 12.03
C ASP A 103 -27.18 39.03 13.48
N ALA A 104 -27.81 40.14 13.87
CA ALA A 104 -28.44 40.31 15.18
C ALA A 104 -29.96 40.04 15.17
N THR A 105 -30.53 39.73 14.01
CA THR A 105 -31.98 39.55 13.84
C THR A 105 -32.43 38.13 14.19
N GLY A 106 -33.67 38.01 14.67
CA GLY A 106 -34.36 36.73 14.86
C GLY A 106 -34.84 36.14 13.53
N ASN A 107 -35.84 35.26 13.58
CA ASN A 107 -36.47 34.76 12.37
C ASN A 107 -37.24 35.87 11.65
N ARG A 108 -37.10 35.95 10.32
CA ARG A 108 -38.05 36.67 9.47
C ARG A 108 -39.38 35.94 9.43
N ASP A 109 -40.48 36.69 9.33
CA ASP A 109 -41.83 36.16 9.23
C ASP A 109 -42.32 36.19 7.78
N TYR A 110 -42.97 35.10 7.35
CA TYR A 110 -43.71 35.05 6.08
C TYR A 110 -45.08 35.73 6.24
N ALA A 111 -45.75 35.41 7.34
CA ALA A 111 -46.99 36.02 7.79
C ALA A 111 -46.98 36.12 9.32
N LYS A 112 -47.97 36.81 9.90
CA LYS A 112 -48.07 36.95 11.35
C LYS A 112 -48.15 35.57 12.02
N ASP A 113 -47.28 35.32 13.00
CA ASP A 113 -47.13 34.03 13.70
C ASP A 113 -46.69 32.86 12.78
N ASP A 114 -46.09 33.16 11.62
CA ASP A 114 -45.63 32.16 10.65
C ASP A 114 -44.19 32.48 10.17
N PRO A 115 -43.17 31.91 10.82
CA PRO A 115 -41.76 32.17 10.51
C PRO A 115 -41.36 31.66 9.12
N LEU A 116 -40.69 32.51 8.35
CA LEU A 116 -40.12 32.19 7.03
C LEU A 116 -38.79 31.42 7.14
N GLU A 117 -38.08 31.59 8.25
CA GLU A 117 -36.80 30.94 8.50
C GLU A 117 -36.70 30.49 9.95
N PHE A 118 -35.81 29.53 10.22
CA PHE A 118 -35.56 29.04 11.56
C PHE A 118 -34.06 29.00 11.84
N LYS A 119 -33.59 29.98 12.62
CA LYS A 119 -32.18 30.14 12.98
C LYS A 119 -31.77 29.38 14.23
N SER A 120 -32.72 28.83 15.00
CA SER A 120 -32.37 28.03 16.19
C SER A 120 -31.71 26.71 15.78
N HIS A 121 -30.60 26.36 16.43
CA HIS A 121 -29.76 25.19 16.11
C HIS A 121 -29.26 25.15 14.66
N GLN A 122 -29.11 26.31 14.00
CA GLN A 122 -28.65 26.39 12.61
C GLN A 122 -27.16 26.05 12.41
N TRP A 123 -26.41 25.92 13.52
CA TRP A 123 -24.98 25.63 13.52
C TRP A 123 -24.12 26.72 12.84
N PHE A 124 -24.46 28.00 13.06
CA PHE A 124 -23.67 29.10 12.51
C PHE A 124 -22.26 29.12 13.11
N GLY A 125 -21.24 29.11 12.26
CA GLY A 125 -19.84 28.95 12.66
C GLY A 125 -19.35 27.51 12.64
N ALA A 126 -20.13 26.56 12.12
CA ALA A 126 -19.65 25.20 11.86
C ALA A 126 -18.58 25.14 10.77
N SER A 127 -18.56 26.12 9.86
CA SER A 127 -17.44 26.35 8.95
C SER A 127 -17.10 27.84 8.92
N VAL A 128 -15.80 28.12 8.91
CA VAL A 128 -15.25 29.48 8.91
C VAL A 128 -14.06 29.50 7.97
N ARG A 129 -14.03 30.47 7.06
CA ARG A 129 -12.89 30.75 6.19
C ARG A 129 -12.63 32.24 6.10
N SER A 130 -11.36 32.63 5.99
CA SER A 130 -11.01 34.01 5.69
C SER A 130 -10.05 34.13 4.51
N LYS A 131 -10.14 35.26 3.81
CA LYS A 131 -9.17 35.67 2.80
C LYS A 131 -9.02 37.18 2.87
N GLN A 132 -7.84 37.63 3.28
CA GLN A 132 -7.56 39.06 3.49
C GLN A 132 -8.57 39.67 4.49
N ASP A 133 -9.26 40.76 4.12
CA ASP A 133 -10.24 41.44 4.98
C ASP A 133 -11.61 40.76 5.03
N LYS A 134 -11.83 39.71 4.22
CA LYS A 134 -13.13 39.04 4.08
C LYS A 134 -13.22 37.79 4.92
N ILE A 135 -14.32 37.63 5.65
CA ILE A 135 -14.61 36.47 6.47
C ILE A 135 -15.93 35.85 6.00
N LEU A 136 -15.91 34.55 5.68
CA LEU A 136 -17.08 33.75 5.35
C LEU A 136 -17.36 32.78 6.49
N ALA A 137 -18.57 32.81 7.02
CA ALA A 137 -19.04 31.88 8.05
C ALA A 137 -20.39 31.29 7.63
N CYS A 138 -20.61 30.00 7.88
CA CYS A 138 -21.83 29.32 7.43
C CYS A 138 -22.59 28.64 8.57
N ALA A 139 -23.89 28.48 8.34
CA ALA A 139 -24.86 27.75 9.15
C ALA A 139 -25.46 26.60 8.30
N PRO A 140 -24.82 25.42 8.28
CA PRO A 140 -25.22 24.31 7.42
C PRO A 140 -26.60 23.72 7.77
N LEU A 141 -27.05 23.87 9.02
CA LEU A 141 -28.35 23.39 9.49
C LEU A 141 -29.40 24.52 9.57
N TYR A 142 -29.15 25.65 8.91
CA TYR A 142 -30.15 26.70 8.77
C TYR A 142 -31.36 26.16 7.98
N HIS A 143 -32.56 26.32 8.55
CA HIS A 143 -33.78 25.87 7.92
C HIS A 143 -34.57 27.03 7.31
N TRP A 144 -35.17 26.74 6.16
CA TRP A 144 -36.00 27.65 5.40
C TRP A 144 -37.40 27.09 5.20
N ARG A 145 -38.40 27.96 5.31
CA ARG A 145 -39.77 27.67 4.90
C ARG A 145 -39.96 28.11 3.47
N THR A 146 -40.36 27.20 2.59
CA THR A 146 -40.67 27.59 1.21
C THR A 146 -41.85 28.57 1.16
N GLU A 147 -41.84 29.49 0.20
CA GLU A 147 -42.94 30.46 0.04
C GLU A 147 -44.24 29.82 -0.51
N LEU A 148 -44.15 28.56 -0.96
CA LEU A 148 -45.22 27.82 -1.62
C LEU A 148 -45.95 26.87 -0.64
N LYS A 149 -45.22 26.26 0.29
CA LYS A 149 -45.73 25.29 1.28
C LYS A 149 -45.04 25.47 2.63
N GLN A 150 -45.76 25.17 3.70
CA GLN A 150 -45.22 25.16 5.07
C GLN A 150 -44.24 23.98 5.24
N GLU A 151 -43.01 24.16 4.81
CA GLU A 151 -41.93 23.19 4.93
C GLU A 151 -40.84 23.69 5.87
N ARG A 152 -39.94 22.80 6.30
CA ARG A 152 -38.76 23.16 7.08
C ARG A 152 -37.54 22.46 6.49
N GLU A 153 -36.99 23.06 5.44
CA GLU A 153 -35.91 22.48 4.64
C GLU A 153 -34.54 23.02 5.10
N PRO A 154 -33.54 22.16 5.41
CA PRO A 154 -32.21 22.59 5.82
C PRO A 154 -31.37 23.05 4.62
N VAL A 155 -31.75 24.16 3.99
CA VAL A 155 -31.08 24.69 2.79
C VAL A 155 -29.67 25.24 3.07
N GLY A 156 -29.37 25.56 4.34
CA GLY A 156 -28.13 26.21 4.73
C GLY A 156 -28.03 27.68 4.31
N THR A 157 -27.20 28.45 5.01
CA THR A 157 -26.89 29.85 4.64
C THR A 157 -25.48 30.22 5.08
N CYS A 158 -24.88 31.22 4.44
CA CYS A 158 -23.60 31.78 4.82
C CYS A 158 -23.68 33.31 4.93
N PHE A 159 -22.80 33.89 5.74
CA PHE A 159 -22.62 35.31 5.86
C PHE A 159 -21.18 35.67 5.50
N LEU A 160 -21.04 36.60 4.56
CA LEU A 160 -19.76 37.17 4.15
C LEU A 160 -19.66 38.58 4.73
N GLN A 161 -18.62 38.82 5.51
CA GLN A 161 -18.34 40.13 6.10
C GLN A 161 -17.04 40.72 5.58
N ASP A 162 -17.05 42.02 5.30
CA ASP A 162 -15.92 42.84 4.92
C ASP A 162 -16.01 44.18 5.69
N GLY A 163 -15.17 44.33 6.71
CA GLY A 163 -15.28 45.43 7.69
C GLY A 163 -16.63 45.41 8.42
N THR A 164 -17.46 46.43 8.19
CA THR A 164 -18.82 46.53 8.78
C THR A 164 -19.92 46.04 7.83
N LYS A 165 -19.59 45.77 6.56
CA LYS A 165 -20.58 45.34 5.57
C LYS A 165 -20.73 43.83 5.64
N THR A 166 -21.94 43.37 5.92
CA THR A 166 -22.29 41.94 5.89
C THR A 166 -23.29 41.67 4.79
N VAL A 167 -23.10 40.57 4.05
CA VAL A 167 -24.05 40.08 3.05
C VAL A 167 -24.36 38.61 3.33
N GLU A 168 -25.63 38.23 3.15
CA GLU A 168 -26.07 36.84 3.21
C GLU A 168 -25.85 36.18 1.82
N TYR A 169 -25.21 35.01 1.81
CA TYR A 169 -25.00 34.18 0.63
C TYR A 169 -25.61 32.79 0.87
N ALA A 170 -26.76 32.54 0.25
CA ALA A 170 -27.54 31.30 0.42
C ALA A 170 -27.94 30.72 -0.96
N PRO A 171 -26.98 30.15 -1.72
CA PRO A 171 -27.22 29.72 -3.10
C PRO A 171 -28.24 28.58 -3.24
N CYS A 172 -28.36 27.72 -2.21
CA CYS A 172 -29.32 26.61 -2.20
C CYS A 172 -30.75 27.04 -1.81
N ARG A 173 -30.93 28.25 -1.27
CA ARG A 173 -32.24 28.84 -1.00
C ARG A 173 -32.86 29.34 -2.31
N SER A 174 -33.38 28.41 -3.12
CA SER A 174 -34.01 28.65 -4.41
C SER A 174 -35.42 28.02 -4.44
N ARG A 175 -36.28 28.39 -5.42
CA ARG A 175 -37.64 27.78 -5.58
C ARG A 175 -37.62 26.36 -6.17
N GLN A 176 -36.47 25.71 -6.23
CA GLN A 176 -36.34 24.36 -6.78
C GLN A 176 -36.69 23.34 -5.67
N LEU A 177 -37.95 22.92 -5.62
CA LEU A 177 -38.39 21.83 -4.74
C LEU A 177 -37.71 20.53 -5.19
N ILE A 178 -37.10 19.82 -4.23
CA ILE A 178 -36.40 18.54 -4.45
C ILE A 178 -37.39 17.43 -4.89
N SER A 179 -38.71 17.65 -4.80
CA SER A 179 -39.75 16.64 -5.06
C SER A 179 -40.61 16.82 -6.31
N ASP A 180 -40.49 17.91 -7.08
CA ASP A 180 -41.44 18.21 -8.16
C ASP A 180 -41.00 17.65 -9.52
N GLN A 181 -41.95 17.15 -10.31
CA GLN A 181 -41.68 16.68 -11.68
C GLN A 181 -41.13 17.84 -12.53
N VAL A 182 -40.08 17.57 -13.32
CA VAL A 182 -39.37 18.53 -14.18
C VAL A 182 -40.31 19.39 -15.03
N ALA A 183 -41.44 18.84 -15.47
CA ALA A 183 -42.46 19.55 -16.25
C ALA A 183 -43.13 20.72 -15.50
N GLU A 184 -43.34 20.59 -14.19
CA GLU A 184 -43.99 21.63 -13.38
C GLU A 184 -43.03 22.78 -13.05
N ILE A 185 -41.74 22.46 -12.87
CA ILE A 185 -40.63 23.40 -12.61
C ILE A 185 -40.45 24.37 -13.78
N VAL A 186 -40.53 23.87 -15.01
CA VAL A 186 -40.34 24.69 -16.23
C VAL A 186 -41.49 25.70 -16.43
N SER A 187 -42.71 25.35 -16.03
CA SER A 187 -43.90 26.19 -16.23
C SER A 187 -43.99 27.43 -15.33
N LYS A 188 -43.29 27.41 -14.18
CA LYS A 188 -43.35 28.46 -13.15
C LYS A 188 -42.05 29.27 -13.03
N TYR A 189 -41.06 29.03 -13.90
CA TYR A 189 -39.77 29.70 -13.87
C TYR A 189 -39.84 31.09 -14.51
N ASP A 190 -39.58 32.14 -13.71
CA ASP A 190 -39.29 33.49 -14.20
C ASP A 190 -37.84 33.84 -13.78
N PRO A 191 -37.02 34.44 -14.65
CA PRO A 191 -35.62 34.72 -14.38
C PRO A 191 -35.36 36.01 -13.57
N ASN A 192 -36.34 36.93 -13.45
CA ASN A 192 -36.09 38.29 -12.94
C ASN A 192 -36.33 38.48 -11.43
N VAL A 193 -36.97 37.52 -10.75
CA VAL A 193 -37.35 37.65 -9.32
C VAL A 193 -36.73 36.56 -8.44
N TYR A 194 -36.21 35.46 -9.02
CA TYR A 194 -36.15 34.16 -8.33
C TYR A 194 -34.75 33.57 -8.09
N SER A 195 -33.71 34.32 -8.45
CA SER A 195 -32.32 34.09 -8.06
C SER A 195 -31.56 35.37 -8.36
N ILE A 196 -30.73 35.87 -7.43
CA ILE A 196 -29.61 36.72 -7.87
C ILE A 196 -28.64 35.76 -8.55
N LYS A 197 -28.91 35.42 -9.81
CA LYS A 197 -27.95 34.74 -10.67
C LYS A 197 -26.83 35.73 -10.90
N TYR A 198 -25.72 35.51 -10.22
CA TYR A 198 -24.48 36.12 -10.64
C TYR A 198 -24.17 35.56 -12.03
N ASN A 199 -23.97 36.44 -13.03
CA ASN A 199 -23.87 36.05 -14.44
C ASN A 199 -22.80 34.97 -14.76
N ASN A 200 -21.91 34.65 -13.81
CA ASN A 200 -20.81 33.67 -13.94
C ASN A 200 -20.81 32.58 -12.83
N GLN A 201 -21.96 32.16 -12.28
CA GLN A 201 -21.97 31.13 -11.23
C GLN A 201 -21.66 29.73 -11.79
N LEU A 202 -20.62 29.08 -11.25
CA LEU A 202 -20.28 27.68 -11.53
C LEU A 202 -20.95 26.76 -10.50
N ALA A 203 -21.58 25.68 -10.96
CA ALA A 203 -22.23 24.69 -10.09
C ALA A 203 -22.31 23.32 -10.78
N THR A 204 -22.17 22.26 -9.99
CA THR A 204 -22.44 20.88 -10.44
C THR A 204 -23.93 20.69 -10.69
N ARG A 205 -24.29 19.78 -11.60
CA ARG A 205 -25.69 19.51 -11.98
C ARG A 205 -26.20 18.23 -11.32
N THR A 206 -27.53 18.07 -11.28
CA THR A 206 -28.16 16.81 -10.88
C THR A 206 -27.70 15.66 -11.77
N ALA A 207 -27.48 14.50 -11.17
CA ALA A 207 -27.08 13.27 -11.86
C ALA A 207 -28.19 12.23 -11.76
N GLN A 208 -27.91 11.01 -12.24
CA GLN A 208 -28.81 9.86 -12.10
C GLN A 208 -28.92 9.42 -10.63
N ALA A 209 -30.05 8.79 -10.27
CA ALA A 209 -30.33 8.35 -8.90
C ALA A 209 -29.32 7.34 -8.32
N ILE A 210 -28.49 6.69 -9.16
CA ILE A 210 -27.39 5.82 -8.69
C ILE A 210 -26.34 6.59 -7.86
N PHE A 211 -26.27 7.91 -8.02
CA PHE A 211 -25.37 8.79 -7.27
C PHE A 211 -26.03 9.40 -6.02
N ASP A 212 -27.27 9.05 -5.72
CA ASP A 212 -27.96 9.50 -4.50
C ASP A 212 -27.17 9.07 -3.24
N ASP A 213 -27.36 9.80 -2.15
CA ASP A 213 -26.69 9.56 -0.85
C ASP A 213 -25.14 9.58 -0.89
N SER A 214 -24.51 10.10 -1.94
CA SER A 214 -23.05 10.10 -2.09
C SER A 214 -22.32 11.17 -1.25
N TYR A 215 -23.02 12.23 -0.85
CA TYR A 215 -22.50 13.37 -0.07
C TYR A 215 -21.36 14.15 -0.76
N LEU A 216 -21.53 14.51 -2.03
CA LEU A 216 -20.62 15.44 -2.71
C LEU A 216 -20.57 16.78 -1.97
N GLY A 217 -19.36 17.32 -1.73
CA GLY A 217 -19.16 18.57 -1.00
C GLY A 217 -19.06 18.39 0.52
N TYR A 218 -18.90 17.16 1.00
CA TYR A 218 -18.66 16.89 2.44
C TYR A 218 -17.39 17.58 2.94
N SER A 219 -16.33 17.54 2.12
CA SER A 219 -15.10 18.30 2.34
C SER A 219 -14.65 18.95 1.03
N VAL A 220 -13.93 20.06 1.13
CA VAL A 220 -13.46 20.83 -0.03
C VAL A 220 -12.05 21.36 0.15
N ALA A 221 -11.29 21.40 -0.94
CA ALA A 221 -9.98 22.05 -1.07
C ALA A 221 -9.86 22.65 -2.48
N VAL A 222 -8.82 23.43 -2.71
CA VAL A 222 -8.55 24.10 -3.98
C VAL A 222 -7.07 24.04 -4.32
N GLY A 223 -6.74 23.97 -5.61
CA GLY A 223 -5.37 23.97 -6.15
C GLY A 223 -5.40 23.76 -7.66
N ASP A 224 -4.30 24.03 -8.36
CA ASP A 224 -4.22 23.83 -9.82
C ASP A 224 -3.82 22.39 -10.16
N PHE A 225 -4.63 21.71 -10.97
CA PHE A 225 -4.38 20.35 -11.45
C PHE A 225 -4.40 20.23 -12.98
N ASN A 226 -4.55 21.35 -13.69
CA ASN A 226 -4.64 21.38 -15.15
C ASN A 226 -3.57 22.29 -15.81
N GLY A 227 -2.85 23.09 -15.01
CA GLY A 227 -1.74 23.94 -15.41
C GLY A 227 -2.15 25.28 -16.02
N ASP A 228 -3.41 25.72 -15.85
CA ASP A 228 -3.91 27.00 -16.38
C ASP A 228 -3.74 28.19 -15.41
N GLY A 229 -3.22 27.94 -14.20
CA GLY A 229 -2.98 28.94 -13.17
C GLY A 229 -4.24 29.39 -12.42
N ILE A 230 -5.37 28.71 -12.61
CA ILE A 230 -6.61 28.90 -11.87
C ILE A 230 -6.77 27.75 -10.88
N ASP A 231 -7.16 28.07 -9.64
CA ASP A 231 -7.49 27.05 -8.66
C ASP A 231 -8.70 26.20 -9.11
N ASP A 232 -8.48 24.90 -9.28
CA ASP A 232 -9.52 23.89 -9.48
C ASP A 232 -10.14 23.46 -8.15
N PHE A 233 -11.30 22.81 -8.22
CA PHE A 233 -12.09 22.41 -7.05
C PHE A 233 -11.89 20.92 -6.72
N VAL A 234 -11.37 20.63 -5.52
CA VAL A 234 -11.29 19.27 -4.97
C VAL A 234 -12.43 19.06 -3.98
N SER A 235 -13.18 17.98 -4.12
CA SER A 235 -14.36 17.71 -3.29
C SER A 235 -14.45 16.25 -2.85
N GLY A 236 -14.60 16.02 -1.55
CA GLY A 236 -14.80 14.70 -0.96
C GLY A 236 -16.24 14.21 -1.08
N VAL A 237 -16.39 12.92 -1.39
CA VAL A 237 -17.66 12.23 -1.66
C VAL A 237 -17.69 10.90 -0.91
N PRO A 238 -17.74 10.92 0.44
CA PRO A 238 -17.39 9.76 1.28
C PRO A 238 -18.33 8.56 1.16
N ARG A 239 -19.52 8.73 0.58
CA ARG A 239 -20.49 7.64 0.40
C ARG A 239 -20.64 7.16 -1.04
N ALA A 240 -19.91 7.77 -1.98
CA ALA A 240 -19.91 7.34 -3.38
C ALA A 240 -19.46 5.89 -3.57
N ALA A 241 -19.81 5.32 -4.74
CA ALA A 241 -19.42 3.97 -5.16
C ALA A 241 -19.74 2.90 -4.10
N ARG A 242 -20.99 2.92 -3.57
CA ARG A 242 -21.45 2.02 -2.50
C ARG A 242 -20.61 2.15 -1.23
N THR A 243 -20.35 3.38 -0.77
CA THR A 243 -19.56 3.69 0.44
C THR A 243 -18.07 3.35 0.38
N LEU A 244 -17.53 3.00 -0.79
CA LEU A 244 -16.06 3.03 -1.00
C LEU A 244 -15.51 4.43 -0.76
N GLY A 245 -16.29 5.46 -1.09
CA GLY A 245 -15.92 6.86 -1.01
C GLY A 245 -15.09 7.28 -2.23
N MET A 246 -15.31 8.51 -2.68
CA MET A 246 -14.57 9.10 -3.81
C MET A 246 -14.13 10.51 -3.48
N VAL A 247 -13.18 11.04 -4.27
CA VAL A 247 -12.84 12.47 -4.32
C VAL A 247 -12.88 12.90 -5.78
N TYR A 248 -13.59 13.99 -6.07
CA TYR A 248 -13.72 14.55 -7.41
C TYR A 248 -12.93 15.84 -7.53
N ILE A 249 -12.24 16.02 -8.66
CA ILE A 249 -11.58 17.26 -9.05
C ILE A 249 -12.32 17.86 -10.23
N TYR A 250 -12.74 19.11 -10.10
CA TYR A 250 -13.43 19.88 -11.13
C TYR A 250 -12.63 21.10 -11.57
N ASP A 251 -12.65 21.39 -12.85
CA ASP A 251 -12.04 22.57 -13.46
C ASP A 251 -12.61 23.87 -12.86
N GLY A 252 -11.72 24.72 -12.37
CA GLY A 252 -12.01 26.01 -11.74
C GLY A 252 -12.70 27.02 -12.67
N LYS A 253 -12.60 26.83 -13.98
CA LYS A 253 -13.13 27.71 -15.03
C LYS A 253 -14.53 27.33 -15.48
N ASN A 254 -14.87 26.04 -15.53
CA ASN A 254 -16.10 25.56 -16.15
C ASN A 254 -16.84 24.42 -15.41
N MET A 255 -16.31 23.94 -14.27
CA MET A 255 -16.87 22.82 -13.49
C MET A 255 -16.88 21.46 -14.22
N SER A 256 -16.01 21.26 -15.21
CA SER A 256 -15.81 19.96 -15.87
C SER A 256 -15.02 19.01 -14.97
N SER A 257 -15.32 17.71 -15.03
CA SER A 257 -14.60 16.71 -14.24
C SER A 257 -13.21 16.46 -14.84
N ILE A 258 -12.17 16.57 -14.02
CA ILE A 258 -10.78 16.33 -14.43
C ILE A 258 -10.32 14.95 -13.93
N TYR A 259 -10.32 14.75 -12.62
CA TYR A 259 -9.81 13.53 -11.97
C TYR A 259 -10.78 13.01 -10.91
N ASN A 260 -10.76 11.69 -10.72
CA ASN A 260 -11.52 11.00 -9.68
C ASN A 260 -10.60 10.04 -8.91
N PHE A 261 -10.65 10.10 -7.59
CA PHE A 261 -10.04 9.10 -6.70
C PHE A 261 -11.13 8.23 -6.08
N THR A 262 -10.85 6.95 -5.87
CA THR A 262 -11.78 5.99 -5.26
C THR A 262 -11.08 5.30 -4.10
N GLY A 263 -11.76 5.17 -2.96
CA GLY A 263 -11.25 4.44 -1.81
C GLY A 263 -11.25 2.93 -2.03
N ASP A 264 -10.32 2.22 -1.37
CA ASP A 264 -10.17 0.77 -1.52
C ASP A 264 -11.03 -0.06 -0.55
N GLN A 265 -11.62 0.58 0.46
CA GLN A 265 -12.38 -0.09 1.52
C GLN A 265 -13.71 0.61 1.78
N MET A 266 -14.80 -0.15 1.73
CA MET A 266 -16.15 0.34 2.03
C MET A 266 -16.24 0.81 3.48
N ALA A 267 -17.07 1.83 3.73
CA ALA A 267 -17.31 2.44 5.04
C ALA A 267 -16.07 3.08 5.73
N ALA A 268 -14.91 3.12 5.06
CA ALA A 268 -13.73 3.83 5.57
C ALA A 268 -13.88 5.37 5.54
N TYR A 269 -14.95 5.86 4.90
CA TYR A 269 -15.29 7.28 4.78
C TYR A 269 -14.24 8.08 4.01
N PHE A 270 -13.67 7.48 2.95
CA PHE A 270 -12.66 8.08 2.08
C PHE A 270 -13.19 9.36 1.43
N GLY A 271 -12.55 10.50 1.72
CA GLY A 271 -13.05 11.83 1.35
C GLY A 271 -13.65 12.61 2.53
N PHE A 272 -13.52 12.13 3.77
CA PHE A 272 -13.93 12.86 4.97
C PHE A 272 -13.24 14.22 5.09
N SER A 273 -11.93 14.27 4.80
CA SER A 273 -11.14 15.49 4.71
C SER A 273 -10.29 15.47 3.45
N VAL A 274 -10.16 16.62 2.80
CA VAL A 274 -9.26 16.81 1.65
C VAL A 274 -8.36 18.01 1.89
N ALA A 275 -7.14 17.95 1.40
CA ALA A 275 -6.21 19.09 1.37
C ALA A 275 -5.41 19.08 0.08
N ALA A 276 -4.96 20.26 -0.35
CA ALA A 276 -4.10 20.45 -1.50
C ALA A 276 -2.91 21.34 -1.11
N THR A 277 -1.70 20.89 -1.39
CA THR A 277 -0.44 21.63 -1.16
C THR A 277 0.70 20.95 -1.92
N ASP A 278 1.65 21.71 -2.45
CA ASP A 278 2.89 21.16 -3.02
C ASP A 278 3.78 20.66 -1.88
N ILE A 279 3.98 19.34 -1.73
CA ILE A 279 4.74 18.74 -0.64
C ILE A 279 6.20 18.43 -1.02
N ASN A 280 6.50 18.37 -2.32
CA ASN A 280 7.81 17.99 -2.83
C ASN A 280 8.58 19.12 -3.53
N GLY A 281 8.04 20.34 -3.50
CA GLY A 281 8.71 21.56 -3.96
C GLY A 281 8.94 21.58 -5.47
N ASP A 282 8.01 21.02 -6.25
CA ASP A 282 8.07 21.02 -7.71
C ASP A 282 7.02 21.91 -8.38
N ASP A 283 6.38 22.80 -7.60
CA ASP A 283 5.35 23.76 -8.00
C ASP A 283 4.01 23.13 -8.45
N TYR A 284 3.82 21.82 -8.29
CA TYR A 284 2.54 21.16 -8.53
C TYR A 284 1.80 20.89 -7.22
N ALA A 285 0.48 21.15 -7.20
CA ALA A 285 -0.32 20.88 -6.01
C ALA A 285 -0.55 19.36 -5.85
N ASP A 286 -0.23 18.83 -4.67
CA ASP A 286 -0.49 17.42 -4.34
C ASP A 286 -1.79 17.26 -3.55
N VAL A 287 -2.45 16.11 -3.71
CA VAL A 287 -3.76 15.84 -3.09
C VAL A 287 -3.60 14.92 -1.89
N PHE A 288 -4.20 15.31 -0.77
CA PHE A 288 -4.28 14.53 0.46
C PHE A 288 -5.73 14.17 0.77
N ILE A 289 -6.01 12.89 1.02
CA ILE A 289 -7.37 12.39 1.22
C ILE A 289 -7.45 11.58 2.51
N GLY A 290 -8.30 12.01 3.44
CA GLY A 290 -8.55 11.32 4.71
C GLY A 290 -9.64 10.24 4.59
N ALA A 291 -9.34 9.06 5.13
CA ALA A 291 -10.25 7.94 5.34
C ALA A 291 -10.17 7.52 6.83
N PRO A 292 -10.76 8.29 7.75
CA PRO A 292 -10.54 8.14 9.18
C PRO A 292 -11.03 6.82 9.78
N LEU A 293 -11.93 6.11 9.09
CA LEU A 293 -12.48 4.82 9.55
C LEU A 293 -11.85 3.63 8.84
N PHE A 294 -10.74 3.84 8.12
CA PHE A 294 -10.02 2.76 7.44
C PHE A 294 -9.51 1.70 8.43
N MET A 295 -9.73 0.44 8.10
CA MET A 295 -9.21 -0.70 8.83
C MET A 295 -8.01 -1.31 8.11
N ASP A 296 -6.84 -1.30 8.75
CA ASP A 296 -5.68 -2.04 8.26
C ASP A 296 -5.65 -3.45 8.86
N ARG A 297 -4.71 -4.27 8.38
CA ARG A 297 -4.45 -5.59 8.97
C ARG A 297 -3.31 -5.45 9.97
N GLY A 298 -3.61 -5.66 11.24
CA GLY A 298 -2.62 -5.71 12.30
C GLY A 298 -1.66 -6.88 12.14
N SER A 299 -0.63 -6.95 12.99
CA SER A 299 0.35 -8.05 12.98
C SER A 299 -0.27 -9.42 13.27
N ASP A 300 -1.44 -9.47 13.88
CA ASP A 300 -2.25 -10.68 14.09
C ASP A 300 -3.12 -11.07 12.88
N GLY A 301 -3.09 -10.26 11.82
CA GLY A 301 -3.87 -10.43 10.59
C GLY A 301 -5.32 -9.98 10.68
N LYS A 302 -5.77 -9.43 11.83
CA LYS A 302 -7.14 -8.94 12.01
C LYS A 302 -7.31 -7.50 11.54
N LEU A 303 -8.55 -7.16 11.21
CA LEU A 303 -8.93 -5.78 10.89
C LEU A 303 -8.94 -4.94 12.17
N GLN A 304 -8.28 -3.79 12.10
CA GLN A 304 -8.26 -2.79 13.16
C GLN A 304 -8.47 -1.39 12.55
N GLU A 305 -9.48 -0.67 13.03
CA GLU A 305 -9.77 0.71 12.58
C GLU A 305 -8.65 1.63 13.04
N VAL A 306 -7.78 2.07 12.15
CA VAL A 306 -6.66 2.98 12.48
C VAL A 306 -6.79 4.33 11.77
N GLY A 307 -7.53 4.36 10.67
CA GLY A 307 -7.57 5.50 9.75
C GLY A 307 -6.41 5.48 8.76
N GLN A 308 -6.60 6.11 7.60
CA GLN A 308 -5.60 6.19 6.54
C GLN A 308 -5.68 7.56 5.85
N VAL A 309 -4.54 8.05 5.40
CA VAL A 309 -4.43 9.18 4.49
C VAL A 309 -3.78 8.73 3.18
N SER A 310 -4.44 9.04 2.06
CA SER A 310 -3.85 8.90 0.73
C SER A 310 -3.08 10.17 0.38
N VAL A 311 -1.85 10.01 -0.13
CA VAL A 311 -0.97 11.10 -0.56
C VAL A 311 -0.70 10.91 -2.05
N SER A 312 -1.29 11.75 -2.87
CA SER A 312 -1.25 11.66 -4.33
C SER A 312 -0.40 12.80 -4.88
N LEU A 313 0.85 12.50 -5.25
CA LEU A 313 1.77 13.48 -5.82
C LEU A 313 1.41 13.74 -7.28
N GLN A 314 1.21 14.99 -7.65
CA GLN A 314 0.92 15.37 -9.02
C GLN A 314 2.20 15.28 -9.87
N ARG A 315 2.09 14.77 -11.10
CA ARG A 315 3.17 14.78 -12.09
C ARG A 315 2.79 15.65 -13.26
N ALA A 316 3.79 16.26 -13.90
CA ALA A 316 3.61 17.04 -15.12
C ALA A 316 2.97 16.26 -16.29
N SER A 317 2.96 14.91 -16.24
CA SER A 317 2.25 14.08 -17.21
C SER A 317 0.73 14.10 -17.06
N GLY A 318 0.22 14.61 -15.94
CA GLY A 318 -1.19 14.54 -15.54
C GLY A 318 -1.56 13.28 -14.75
N ASP A 319 -0.60 12.39 -14.48
CA ASP A 319 -0.81 11.23 -13.61
C ASP A 319 -0.45 11.56 -12.15
N PHE A 320 -1.08 10.85 -11.21
CA PHE A 320 -0.76 10.95 -9.79
C PHE A 320 0.06 9.76 -9.30
N GLN A 321 1.19 10.02 -8.65
CA GLN A 321 1.92 9.01 -7.90
C GLN A 321 1.36 8.93 -6.47
N THR A 322 0.57 7.88 -6.20
CA THR A 322 -0.14 7.75 -4.92
C THR A 322 0.58 6.83 -3.94
N THR A 323 0.70 7.28 -2.70
CA THR A 323 1.16 6.49 -1.55
C THR A 323 0.13 6.55 -0.41
N LYS A 324 0.23 5.65 0.56
CA LYS A 324 -0.73 5.54 1.67
C LYS A 324 -0.01 5.64 3.00
N LEU A 325 -0.63 6.34 3.94
CA LEU A 325 -0.14 6.55 5.30
C LEU A 325 -1.20 6.09 6.29
N ASN A 326 -0.91 5.04 7.06
CA ASN A 326 -1.83 4.50 8.05
C ASN A 326 -1.68 5.19 9.42
N GLY A 327 -2.75 5.22 10.19
CA GLY A 327 -2.72 5.63 11.58
C GLY A 327 -1.98 4.63 12.48
N PHE A 328 -1.53 5.13 13.64
CA PHE A 328 -0.72 4.35 14.59
C PHE A 328 -1.54 3.72 15.73
N GLU A 329 -2.78 4.17 15.93
CA GLU A 329 -3.62 3.78 17.07
C GLU A 329 -5.03 3.40 16.63
N VAL A 330 -5.60 2.39 17.30
CA VAL A 330 -6.93 1.87 16.98
C VAL A 330 -8.03 2.82 17.49
N PHE A 331 -9.03 3.09 16.66
CA PHE A 331 -10.16 4.01 16.88
C PHE A 331 -9.75 5.47 17.10
N ALA A 332 -8.49 5.83 16.81
CA ALA A 332 -7.98 7.19 16.94
C ALA A 332 -8.46 8.12 15.81
N ARG A 333 -8.94 7.53 14.71
CA ARG A 333 -9.45 8.19 13.51
C ARG A 333 -8.42 9.08 12.81
N PHE A 334 -7.24 8.52 12.55
CA PHE A 334 -6.18 9.21 11.81
C PHE A 334 -6.68 9.64 10.41
N GLY A 335 -6.46 10.90 10.04
CA GLY A 335 -6.98 11.47 8.80
C GLY A 335 -8.36 12.10 8.95
N SER A 336 -8.78 12.45 10.17
CA SER A 336 -10.00 13.25 10.38
C SER A 336 -9.81 14.71 9.95
N ALA A 337 -8.62 15.26 10.14
CA ALA A 337 -8.29 16.59 9.64
C ALA A 337 -6.88 16.57 9.09
N ILE A 338 -6.70 17.26 7.96
CA ILE A 338 -5.43 17.41 7.25
C ILE A 338 -5.26 18.92 7.03
N ALA A 339 -4.20 19.49 7.57
CA ALA A 339 -3.92 20.92 7.48
C ALA A 339 -2.52 21.15 6.89
N PRO A 340 -2.42 21.75 5.69
CA PRO A 340 -1.17 22.29 5.18
C PRO A 340 -0.61 23.33 6.14
N LEU A 341 0.70 23.24 6.40
CA LEU A 341 1.41 24.13 7.31
C LEU A 341 2.27 25.16 6.56
N GLY A 342 2.44 24.99 5.24
CA GLY A 342 3.53 25.64 4.51
C GLY A 342 4.87 25.04 4.93
N ASP A 343 5.96 25.71 4.60
CA ASP A 343 7.30 25.31 5.03
C ASP A 343 7.52 25.65 6.53
N LEU A 344 7.28 24.68 7.40
CA LEU A 344 7.21 24.85 8.84
C LEU A 344 8.60 24.96 9.46
N ASP A 345 9.64 24.30 8.93
CA ASP A 345 11.03 24.45 9.39
C ASP A 345 11.94 25.27 8.46
N GLN A 346 11.37 25.83 7.41
CA GLN A 346 12.07 26.66 6.43
C GLN A 346 13.18 25.88 5.68
N ASP A 347 12.99 24.58 5.47
CA ASP A 347 13.94 23.70 4.78
C ASP A 347 13.85 23.79 3.24
N GLY A 348 12.78 24.40 2.72
CA GLY A 348 12.49 24.57 1.30
C GLY A 348 11.32 23.73 0.78
N PHE A 349 10.71 22.88 1.60
CA PHE A 349 9.54 22.06 1.25
C PHE A 349 8.37 22.37 2.18
N ASN A 350 7.12 22.22 1.71
CA ASN A 350 5.97 22.39 2.60
C ASN A 350 5.74 21.16 3.48
N ASP A 351 5.13 21.38 4.63
CA ASP A 351 4.82 20.38 5.64
C ASP A 351 3.31 20.28 5.88
N ILE A 352 2.90 19.19 6.54
CA ILE A 352 1.48 18.91 6.78
C ILE A 352 1.24 18.36 8.19
N ALA A 353 0.11 18.77 8.78
CA ALA A 353 -0.39 18.22 10.03
C ALA A 353 -1.57 17.29 9.75
N ILE A 354 -1.57 16.10 10.36
CA ILE A 354 -2.65 15.12 10.28
C ILE A 354 -3.13 14.78 11.69
N ALA A 355 -4.43 14.88 11.92
CA ALA A 355 -5.02 14.63 13.22
C ALA A 355 -5.58 13.21 13.37
N ALA A 356 -5.44 12.69 14.59
CA ALA A 356 -6.14 11.53 15.13
C ALA A 356 -6.85 11.97 16.42
N PRO A 357 -8.04 12.61 16.31
CA PRO A 357 -8.65 13.37 17.40
C PRO A 357 -9.13 12.55 18.61
N TYR A 358 -9.05 11.21 18.51
CA TYR A 358 -9.39 10.29 19.60
C TYR A 358 -8.22 9.37 19.98
N GLY A 359 -7.01 9.67 19.52
CA GLY A 359 -5.78 8.96 19.87
C GLY A 359 -5.15 9.45 21.18
N GLY A 360 -4.05 8.81 21.55
CA GLY A 360 -3.29 9.07 22.76
C GLY A 360 -3.90 8.45 24.00
N GLU A 361 -3.12 8.48 25.09
CA GLU A 361 -3.62 8.05 26.40
C GLU A 361 -4.85 8.89 26.80
N ASP A 362 -5.86 8.21 27.35
CA ASP A 362 -7.20 8.77 27.66
C ASP A 362 -8.01 9.29 26.46
N LYS A 363 -7.59 9.02 25.20
CA LYS A 363 -8.27 9.46 23.98
C LYS A 363 -8.47 10.99 23.91
N LYS A 364 -7.49 11.74 24.39
CA LYS A 364 -7.53 13.21 24.41
C LYS A 364 -7.37 13.82 23.01
N GLY A 365 -6.80 13.07 22.08
CA GLY A 365 -6.53 13.46 20.70
C GLY A 365 -5.05 13.76 20.46
N ILE A 366 -4.59 13.47 19.25
CA ILE A 366 -3.21 13.67 18.80
C ILE A 366 -3.19 14.39 17.45
N VAL A 367 -2.18 15.23 17.24
CA VAL A 367 -1.81 15.77 15.92
C VAL A 367 -0.39 15.35 15.58
N TYR A 368 -0.21 14.75 14.41
CA TYR A 368 1.07 14.33 13.86
C TYR A 368 1.56 15.35 12.83
N ILE A 369 2.83 15.74 12.91
CA ILE A 369 3.48 16.64 11.95
C ILE A 369 4.39 15.81 11.04
N PHE A 370 4.22 15.97 9.74
CA PHE A 370 4.99 15.27 8.72
C PHE A 370 5.70 16.28 7.82
N ASN A 371 7.00 16.09 7.62
CA ASN A 371 7.78 16.99 6.79
C ASN A 371 7.76 16.62 5.31
N GLY A 372 7.77 17.63 4.45
CA GLY A 372 8.00 17.49 3.02
C GLY A 372 9.46 17.18 2.69
N ARG A 373 9.71 16.72 1.47
CA ARG A 373 11.05 16.55 0.87
C ARG A 373 10.89 16.34 -0.63
N SER A 374 11.98 16.44 -1.37
CA SER A 374 11.99 16.25 -2.84
C SER A 374 11.40 14.92 -3.35
N THR A 375 11.29 13.89 -2.51
CA THR A 375 10.71 12.58 -2.88
C THR A 375 9.22 12.46 -2.54
N GLY A 376 8.61 13.49 -1.97
CA GLY A 376 7.26 13.48 -1.41
C GLY A 376 7.26 13.64 0.11
N LEU A 377 6.16 13.27 0.75
CA LEU A 377 6.04 13.34 2.20
C LEU A 377 6.98 12.34 2.90
N ASN A 378 7.66 12.76 3.96
CA ASN A 378 8.32 11.83 4.88
C ASN A 378 7.24 11.11 5.72
N ALA A 379 7.10 9.80 5.53
CA ALA A 379 6.07 9.00 6.22
C ALA A 379 6.29 8.86 7.73
N VAL A 380 7.46 9.23 8.26
CA VAL A 380 7.73 9.23 9.70
C VAL A 380 7.41 10.62 10.26
N PRO A 381 6.51 10.75 11.25
CA PRO A 381 6.19 12.05 11.81
C PRO A 381 7.39 12.59 12.61
N SER A 382 7.70 13.87 12.40
CA SER A 382 8.81 14.55 13.08
C SER A 382 8.42 15.05 14.47
N GLN A 383 7.12 15.34 14.68
CA GLN A 383 6.59 15.80 15.95
C GLN A 383 5.17 15.27 16.18
N ILE A 384 4.84 15.07 17.45
CA ILE A 384 3.51 14.66 17.92
C ILE A 384 3.05 15.72 18.94
N LEU A 385 1.85 16.26 18.75
CA LEU A 385 1.18 17.17 19.69
C LEU A 385 0.07 16.42 20.40
N GLU A 386 0.09 16.42 21.73
CA GLU A 386 -0.86 15.70 22.57
C GLU A 386 -1.94 16.62 23.14
N GLY A 387 -3.18 16.16 23.15
CA GLY A 387 -4.29 16.85 23.78
C GLY A 387 -4.11 16.92 25.30
N GLN A 388 -4.13 18.13 25.85
CA GLN A 388 -3.89 18.38 27.29
C GLN A 388 -5.16 18.25 28.15
N TRP A 389 -6.34 18.20 27.52
CA TRP A 389 -7.64 18.33 28.18
C TRP A 389 -8.35 16.99 28.24
N ALA A 390 -8.87 16.60 29.40
CA ALA A 390 -9.69 15.41 29.54
C ALA A 390 -11.14 15.67 29.11
N ALA A 391 -11.83 14.60 28.70
CA ALA A 391 -13.25 14.65 28.37
C ALA A 391 -14.09 15.14 29.56
N ARG A 392 -15.15 15.90 29.28
CA ARG A 392 -16.22 16.19 30.25
C ARG A 392 -17.38 15.23 30.05
N SER A 393 -18.19 15.49 29.03
CA SER A 393 -19.32 14.65 28.60
C SER A 393 -19.10 14.04 27.21
N MET A 394 -18.31 14.72 26.37
CA MET A 394 -17.89 14.31 25.03
C MET A 394 -16.35 14.25 24.99
N PRO A 395 -15.72 13.43 24.14
CA PRO A 395 -14.28 13.47 23.97
C PRO A 395 -13.81 14.89 23.61
N PRO A 396 -12.59 15.31 24.00
CA PRO A 396 -12.09 16.65 23.70
C PRO A 396 -12.02 16.95 22.21
N SER A 397 -11.79 15.91 21.41
CA SER A 397 -11.65 15.99 19.96
C SER A 397 -10.57 16.97 19.53
N PHE A 398 -9.44 17.00 20.26
CA PHE A 398 -8.27 17.81 19.93
C PHE A 398 -7.71 17.39 18.56
N GLY A 399 -7.64 18.31 17.61
CA GLY A 399 -7.23 18.02 16.23
C GLY A 399 -8.40 17.83 15.26
N TYR A 400 -9.66 17.86 15.72
CA TYR A 400 -10.81 17.72 14.81
C TYR A 400 -10.89 18.85 13.78
N SER A 401 -10.42 20.04 14.13
CA SER A 401 -10.19 21.13 13.18
C SER A 401 -8.79 21.70 13.37
N MET A 402 -8.14 22.08 12.26
CA MET A 402 -6.79 22.60 12.26
C MET A 402 -6.62 23.63 11.15
N LYS A 403 -5.70 24.58 11.35
CA LYS A 403 -5.26 25.52 10.32
C LYS A 403 -3.81 25.93 10.55
N GLY A 404 -2.98 25.83 9.52
CA GLY A 404 -1.59 26.31 9.52
C GLY A 404 -1.32 27.36 8.42
N ALA A 405 -0.08 27.41 7.96
CA ALA A 405 0.39 28.24 6.84
C ALA A 405 0.28 29.75 7.07
N THR A 406 0.37 30.22 8.32
CA THR A 406 0.36 31.65 8.65
C THR A 406 1.29 31.92 9.84
N ASP A 407 2.28 32.78 9.62
CA ASP A 407 3.19 33.30 10.66
C ASP A 407 2.49 34.44 11.42
N ILE A 408 1.97 34.15 12.62
CA ILE A 408 1.16 35.09 13.41
C ILE A 408 2.03 36.07 14.20
N ASP A 409 3.25 35.66 14.58
CA ASP A 409 4.15 36.42 15.44
C ASP A 409 5.31 37.09 14.69
N LYS A 410 5.38 36.90 13.38
CA LYS A 410 6.34 37.47 12.43
C LYS A 410 7.77 37.01 12.71
N ASN A 411 7.94 35.78 13.20
CA ASN A 411 9.25 35.21 13.45
C ASN A 411 9.88 34.58 12.19
N GLY A 412 9.14 34.50 11.08
CA GLY A 412 9.57 33.93 9.80
C GLY A 412 9.19 32.46 9.61
N TYR A 413 8.41 31.88 10.52
CA TYR A 413 7.95 30.49 10.47
C TYR A 413 6.42 30.44 10.63
N PRO A 414 5.70 29.60 9.87
CA PRO A 414 4.25 29.50 9.97
C PRO A 414 3.83 28.79 11.26
N ASP A 415 2.70 29.21 11.83
CA ASP A 415 2.15 28.65 13.07
C ASP A 415 0.95 27.73 12.82
N LEU A 416 0.50 27.02 13.86
CA LEU A 416 -0.61 26.06 13.79
C LEU A 416 -1.68 26.32 14.85
N ILE A 417 -2.94 26.43 14.43
CA ILE A 417 -4.11 26.43 15.31
C ILE A 417 -4.72 25.02 15.33
N VAL A 418 -5.03 24.52 16.52
CA VAL A 418 -5.71 23.24 16.75
C VAL A 418 -6.99 23.47 17.57
N GLY A 419 -8.12 23.03 17.04
CA GLY A 419 -9.42 23.05 17.72
C GLY A 419 -9.67 21.80 18.54
N ALA A 420 -10.30 21.97 19.71
CA ALA A 420 -10.73 20.91 20.62
C ALA A 420 -12.16 21.20 21.11
N PHE A 421 -13.13 21.02 20.20
CA PHE A 421 -14.49 21.52 20.39
C PHE A 421 -15.24 20.84 21.53
N GLY A 422 -14.92 19.58 21.88
CA GLY A 422 -15.59 18.86 22.95
C GLY A 422 -15.27 19.39 24.35
N VAL A 423 -14.24 20.23 24.46
CA VAL A 423 -13.86 20.98 25.67
C VAL A 423 -13.87 22.49 25.45
N ASP A 424 -14.52 22.96 24.37
CA ASP A 424 -14.71 24.38 24.03
C ASP A 424 -13.41 25.19 23.99
N ARG A 425 -12.35 24.63 23.39
CA ARG A 425 -11.00 25.23 23.34
C ARG A 425 -10.41 25.27 21.93
N ALA A 426 -9.53 26.26 21.72
CA ALA A 426 -8.64 26.36 20.57
C ALA A 426 -7.24 26.73 21.05
N ILE A 427 -6.22 26.09 20.49
CA ILE A 427 -4.83 26.20 20.92
C ILE A 427 -3.99 26.65 19.73
N LEU A 428 -3.12 27.62 19.93
CA LEU A 428 -2.14 28.09 18.94
C LEU A 428 -0.74 27.65 19.36
N TYR A 429 -0.14 26.79 18.54
CA TYR A 429 1.25 26.37 18.62
C TYR A 429 2.09 27.25 17.71
N ARG A 430 3.14 27.85 18.25
CA ARG A 430 4.04 28.70 17.49
C ARG A 430 5.27 27.93 17.02
N ALA A 431 5.73 28.18 15.82
CA ALA A 431 6.95 27.57 15.30
C ALA A 431 8.20 28.23 15.88
N ARG A 432 9.18 27.43 16.29
CA ARG A 432 10.45 27.87 16.85
C ARG A 432 11.48 28.04 15.73
N PRO A 433 12.34 29.07 15.79
CA PRO A 433 13.39 29.25 14.79
C PRO A 433 14.37 28.07 14.76
N VAL A 434 14.64 27.56 13.55
CA VAL A 434 15.48 26.39 13.32
C VAL A 434 16.91 26.83 12.96
N ILE A 435 17.89 26.25 13.66
CA ILE A 435 19.32 26.55 13.48
C ILE A 435 20.03 25.31 12.92
N THR A 436 20.69 25.51 11.78
CA THR A 436 21.57 24.50 11.15
C THR A 436 23.01 24.79 11.54
N VAL A 437 23.70 23.76 12.06
CA VAL A 437 25.06 23.87 12.58
C VAL A 437 26.00 22.96 11.78
N ASN A 438 26.99 23.58 11.13
CA ASN A 438 28.07 22.87 10.48
C ASN A 438 29.26 22.79 11.44
N ALA A 439 29.48 21.59 11.96
CA ALA A 439 30.57 21.27 12.86
C ALA A 439 31.78 20.71 12.09
N GLY A 440 32.97 21.23 12.37
CA GLY A 440 34.23 20.73 11.85
C GLY A 440 35.11 20.22 12.97
N LEU A 441 35.72 19.06 12.77
CA LEU A 441 36.72 18.49 13.67
C LEU A 441 37.88 17.97 12.83
N GLU A 442 39.08 18.36 13.20
CA GLU A 442 40.32 17.97 12.54
C GLU A 442 41.39 17.61 13.57
N VAL A 443 42.23 16.67 13.19
CA VAL A 443 43.39 16.23 13.98
C VAL A 443 44.65 16.31 13.13
N TYR A 444 45.68 16.96 13.64
CA TYR A 444 46.95 17.11 12.95
C TYR A 444 48.14 16.87 13.90
N PRO A 445 49.02 15.90 13.62
CA PRO A 445 48.94 14.90 12.55
C PRO A 445 47.89 13.80 12.83
N SER A 446 47.37 13.16 11.78
CA SER A 446 46.43 12.01 11.91
C SER A 446 47.16 10.72 12.33
N ILE A 447 48.43 10.57 11.92
CA ILE A 447 49.30 9.47 12.35
C ILE A 447 50.23 9.97 13.45
N LEU A 448 50.15 9.33 14.62
CA LEU A 448 50.88 9.66 15.82
C LEU A 448 52.11 8.78 15.94
N ASN A 449 53.28 9.39 15.84
CA ASN A 449 54.55 8.73 16.08
C ASN A 449 54.95 8.86 17.56
N GLN A 450 55.10 7.74 18.26
CA GLN A 450 55.44 7.68 19.68
C GLN A 450 56.86 8.18 19.98
N ASP A 451 57.79 7.99 19.06
CA ASP A 451 59.19 8.40 19.21
C ASP A 451 59.38 9.91 19.01
N ASN A 452 58.46 10.56 18.29
CA ASN A 452 58.52 12.00 18.05
C ASN A 452 58.02 12.82 19.25
N LYS A 453 58.83 12.89 20.31
CA LYS A 453 58.52 13.61 21.55
C LYS A 453 58.83 15.11 21.43
N THR A 454 57.95 15.87 20.78
CA THR A 454 58.16 17.29 20.45
C THR A 454 57.75 18.27 21.56
N CYS A 455 56.60 18.04 22.22
CA CYS A 455 56.06 18.97 23.22
C CYS A 455 56.63 18.72 24.61
N SER A 456 56.82 19.77 25.40
CA SER A 456 57.19 19.66 26.82
C SER A 456 55.95 19.63 27.70
N LEU A 457 55.86 18.67 28.62
CA LEU A 457 54.70 18.51 29.49
C LEU A 457 54.69 19.61 30.58
N PRO A 458 53.64 20.45 30.68
CA PRO A 458 53.61 21.57 31.62
C PRO A 458 53.79 21.08 33.07
N GLY A 459 54.80 21.57 33.79
CA GLY A 459 55.10 21.18 35.17
C GLY A 459 56.04 19.99 35.34
N THR A 460 56.54 19.37 34.25
CA THR A 460 57.65 18.41 34.31
C THR A 460 58.70 18.73 33.24
N ALA A 461 59.88 18.13 33.33
CA ALA A 461 60.93 18.25 32.31
C ALA A 461 60.78 17.20 31.17
N LEU A 462 59.70 16.42 31.17
CA LEU A 462 59.49 15.33 30.23
C LEU A 462 58.93 15.85 28.90
N LYS A 463 59.44 15.29 27.79
CA LYS A 463 58.87 15.51 26.45
C LYS A 463 57.91 14.39 26.10
N VAL A 464 56.84 14.74 25.39
CA VAL A 464 55.75 13.84 24.98
C VAL A 464 55.45 14.00 23.50
N SER A 465 54.94 12.93 22.89
CA SER A 465 54.40 12.98 21.52
C SER A 465 53.04 13.68 21.56
N CYS A 466 52.90 14.77 20.82
CA CYS A 466 51.75 15.66 20.85
C CYS A 466 51.14 15.87 19.47
N PHE A 467 49.86 16.22 19.46
CA PHE A 467 49.09 16.50 18.26
C PHE A 467 48.04 17.57 18.54
N ASN A 468 47.65 18.29 17.50
CA ASN A 468 46.67 19.35 17.56
C ASN A 468 45.28 18.82 17.25
N VAL A 469 44.31 19.26 18.05
CA VAL A 469 42.89 19.00 17.86
C VAL A 469 42.22 20.34 17.61
N ARG A 470 41.77 20.54 16.37
CA ARG A 470 41.11 21.77 15.92
C ARG A 470 39.63 21.50 15.76
N PHE A 471 38.80 22.27 16.45
CA PHE A 471 37.35 22.16 16.38
C PHE A 471 36.74 23.50 15.97
N CYS A 472 35.70 23.42 15.16
CA CYS A 472 35.11 24.57 14.51
C CYS A 472 33.59 24.45 14.47
N LEU A 473 32.91 25.58 14.65
CA LEU A 473 31.46 25.68 14.50
C LEU A 473 31.08 26.84 13.59
N LYS A 474 30.13 26.57 12.69
CA LYS A 474 29.39 27.58 11.93
C LYS A 474 27.91 27.31 12.13
N ALA A 475 27.13 28.31 12.49
CA ALA A 475 25.68 28.17 12.59
C ALA A 475 24.97 29.26 11.82
N ASP A 476 23.85 28.89 11.21
CA ASP A 476 22.95 29.80 10.54
C ASP A 476 21.50 29.34 10.69
N GLY A 477 20.56 30.25 10.46
CA GLY A 477 19.14 29.98 10.56
C GLY A 477 18.34 31.06 9.84
N LYS A 478 17.19 30.70 9.28
CA LYS A 478 16.25 31.64 8.67
C LYS A 478 15.37 32.29 9.76
N GLY A 479 14.65 33.34 9.40
CA GLY A 479 13.73 34.03 10.30
C GLY A 479 14.38 34.97 11.32
N VAL A 480 13.68 35.22 12.43
CA VAL A 480 14.05 36.15 13.50
C VAL A 480 14.71 35.38 14.63
N LEU A 481 16.05 35.43 14.68
CA LEU A 481 16.86 34.80 15.71
C LEU A 481 17.97 35.74 16.22
N PRO A 482 18.53 35.51 17.42
CA PRO A 482 19.66 36.29 17.93
C PRO A 482 20.88 36.26 17.01
N ARG A 483 21.65 37.36 16.97
CA ARG A 483 22.90 37.45 16.17
C ARG A 483 24.05 36.63 16.76
N LYS A 484 24.07 36.48 18.09
CA LYS A 484 25.08 35.71 18.83
C LYS A 484 24.42 34.47 19.41
N LEU A 485 25.04 33.32 19.20
CA LEU A 485 24.58 32.02 19.68
C LEU A 485 25.63 31.44 20.61
N ASN A 486 25.21 31.02 21.80
CA ASN A 486 26.11 30.46 22.81
C ASN A 486 26.04 28.93 22.76
N PHE A 487 27.15 28.31 22.39
CA PHE A 487 27.34 26.87 22.38
C PHE A 487 28.21 26.43 23.54
N GLN A 488 27.87 25.29 24.09
CA GLN A 488 28.70 24.54 25.01
C GLN A 488 29.26 23.34 24.25
N VAL A 489 30.57 23.34 24.01
CA VAL A 489 31.27 22.29 23.27
C VAL A 489 32.01 21.39 24.24
N GLU A 490 31.95 20.08 24.05
CA GLU A 490 32.67 19.09 24.83
C GLU A 490 33.48 18.19 23.91
N LEU A 491 34.77 18.03 24.23
CA LEU A 491 35.70 17.16 23.53
C LEU A 491 36.12 16.00 24.43
N LEU A 492 36.12 14.80 23.86
CA LEU A 492 36.53 13.56 24.52
C LEU A 492 37.57 12.83 23.67
N LEU A 493 38.72 12.54 24.26
CA LEU A 493 39.79 11.76 23.66
C LEU A 493 39.62 10.27 23.95
N ASP A 494 39.92 9.45 22.93
CA ASP A 494 39.92 7.99 23.00
C ASP A 494 38.55 7.39 23.36
N LYS A 495 37.44 7.96 22.84
CA LYS A 495 36.05 7.67 23.28
C LYS A 495 35.67 6.18 23.21
N LEU A 496 36.08 5.47 22.16
CA LEU A 496 35.75 4.05 21.94
C LEU A 496 36.35 3.10 22.98
N LYS A 497 37.29 3.56 23.81
CA LYS A 497 37.76 2.78 24.95
C LYS A 497 36.67 2.63 26.02
N GLN A 498 36.48 1.37 26.45
CA GLN A 498 35.53 0.98 27.50
C GLN A 498 35.67 1.86 28.76
N LYS A 499 34.55 2.19 29.40
CA LYS A 499 34.56 2.95 30.68
C LYS A 499 35.38 2.16 31.70
N GLY A 500 36.51 2.72 32.14
CA GLY A 500 37.46 2.08 33.06
C GLY A 500 38.77 1.58 32.42
N ALA A 501 38.86 1.54 31.08
CA ALA A 501 40.12 1.30 30.39
C ALA A 501 41.03 2.54 30.41
N ILE A 502 42.35 2.33 30.30
CA ILE A 502 43.34 3.41 30.25
C ILE A 502 43.11 4.24 28.98
N ARG A 503 42.89 5.55 29.15
CA ARG A 503 42.80 6.52 28.06
C ARG A 503 44.20 6.85 27.58
N ARG A 504 44.49 6.58 26.31
CA ARG A 504 45.86 6.66 25.76
C ARG A 504 46.31 8.09 25.46
N ALA A 505 45.37 8.97 25.11
CA ALA A 505 45.62 10.38 24.84
C ALA A 505 44.94 11.28 25.89
N LEU A 506 45.59 12.40 26.21
CA LEU A 506 45.14 13.39 27.19
C LEU A 506 45.40 14.81 26.65
N PHE A 507 44.61 15.79 27.10
CA PHE A 507 44.90 17.19 26.80
C PHE A 507 46.12 17.68 27.59
N LEU A 508 46.98 18.50 26.97
CA LEU A 508 48.30 18.86 27.49
C LEU A 508 48.25 19.59 28.85
N TYR A 509 47.32 20.55 28.99
CA TYR A 509 47.21 21.38 30.19
C TYR A 509 46.36 20.76 31.30
N SER A 510 45.18 20.24 30.96
CA SER A 510 44.28 19.64 31.96
C SER A 510 44.69 18.23 32.38
N ARG A 511 45.55 17.57 31.58
CA ARG A 511 45.97 16.16 31.73
C ARG A 511 44.78 15.20 31.89
N SER A 512 43.66 15.56 31.30
CA SER A 512 42.43 14.79 31.32
C SER A 512 41.99 14.47 29.87
N PRO A 513 41.23 13.38 29.67
CA PRO A 513 40.72 13.03 28.34
C PRO A 513 39.52 13.88 27.91
N SER A 514 38.93 14.66 28.82
CA SER A 514 37.73 15.48 28.60
C SER A 514 38.04 16.97 28.70
N HIS A 515 37.49 17.78 27.83
CA HIS A 515 37.61 19.24 27.90
C HIS A 515 36.32 19.90 27.43
N SER A 516 35.78 20.83 28.22
CA SER A 516 34.58 21.60 27.88
C SER A 516 34.93 23.05 27.60
N LYS A 517 34.27 23.65 26.61
CA LYS A 517 34.49 25.04 26.21
C LYS A 517 33.18 25.74 25.88
N ASN A 518 33.01 26.94 26.41
CA ASN A 518 31.91 27.84 26.05
C ASN A 518 32.35 28.63 24.82
N MET A 519 31.54 28.60 23.77
CA MET A 519 31.84 29.16 22.47
C MET A 519 30.68 30.01 21.99
N THR A 520 30.88 31.32 21.86
CA THR A 520 29.88 32.22 21.28
C THR A 520 30.21 32.45 19.81
N ILE A 521 29.29 32.08 18.92
CA ILE A 521 29.45 32.24 17.47
C ILE A 521 28.46 33.28 16.92
N SER A 522 28.85 33.96 15.85
CA SER A 522 27.99 34.90 15.11
C SER A 522 27.23 34.19 13.98
N ARG A 523 25.92 34.47 13.86
CA ARG A 523 25.07 33.92 12.81
C ARG A 523 25.58 34.24 11.40
N GLY A 524 25.62 33.24 10.52
CA GLY A 524 26.02 33.39 9.11
C GLY A 524 27.48 33.83 8.91
N GLY A 525 28.25 33.93 10.01
CA GLY A 525 29.62 34.38 10.01
C GLY A 525 30.59 33.32 9.48
N LEU A 526 31.87 33.70 9.48
CA LEU A 526 32.96 32.77 9.23
C LEU A 526 32.95 31.68 10.29
N MET A 527 33.32 30.48 9.86
CA MET A 527 33.45 29.31 10.74
C MET A 527 34.49 29.62 11.83
N GLN A 528 34.03 29.68 13.08
CA GLN A 528 34.88 30.02 14.21
C GLN A 528 35.54 28.73 14.71
N CYS A 529 36.86 28.78 14.87
CA CYS A 529 37.67 27.64 15.25
C CYS A 529 38.46 27.92 16.52
N GLU A 530 38.65 26.89 17.33
CA GLU A 530 39.62 26.87 18.42
C GLU A 530 40.51 25.63 18.30
N GLU A 531 41.68 25.71 18.90
CA GLU A 531 42.70 24.67 18.81
C GLU A 531 43.21 24.29 20.20
N LEU A 532 43.31 22.99 20.44
CA LEU A 532 43.85 22.41 21.67
C LEU A 532 44.98 21.45 21.33
N ILE A 533 45.97 21.39 22.21
CA ILE A 533 47.07 20.44 22.09
C ILE A 533 46.79 19.25 23.01
N ALA A 534 46.79 18.06 22.42
CA ALA A 534 46.73 16.79 23.13
C ALA A 534 48.06 16.04 23.01
N TYR A 535 48.30 15.11 23.91
CA TYR A 535 49.50 14.27 23.90
C TYR A 535 49.15 12.81 24.15
N LEU A 536 50.02 11.94 23.64
CA LEU A 536 49.96 10.50 23.83
C LEU A 536 50.77 10.13 25.08
N ARG A 537 50.23 9.22 25.91
CA ARG A 537 50.94 8.66 27.06
C ARG A 537 52.22 7.93 26.65
N ASP A 538 53.07 7.63 27.63
CA ASP A 538 54.27 6.85 27.37
C ASP A 538 53.93 5.38 27.02
N GLU A 539 54.80 4.73 26.25
CA GLU A 539 54.59 3.37 25.78
C GLU A 539 54.44 2.34 26.91
N SER A 540 55.05 2.62 28.06
CA SER A 540 54.94 1.78 29.24
C SER A 540 53.52 1.78 29.86
N GLU A 541 52.70 2.80 29.57
CA GLU A 541 51.40 2.99 30.20
C GLU A 541 50.24 2.26 29.50
N PHE A 542 50.40 1.87 28.23
CA PHE A 542 49.35 1.17 27.49
C PHE A 542 49.91 0.19 26.46
N ARG A 543 49.25 -0.97 26.33
CA ARG A 543 49.65 -2.03 25.40
C ARG A 543 48.99 -1.91 24.02
N ASP A 544 47.83 -1.30 23.95
CA ASP A 544 47.06 -1.26 22.71
C ASP A 544 47.50 -0.11 21.79
N LYS A 545 48.28 -0.48 20.77
CA LYS A 545 48.74 0.40 19.69
C LYS A 545 47.93 0.23 18.39
N LEU A 546 46.99 -0.72 18.32
CA LEU A 546 46.26 -1.04 17.09
C LEU A 546 44.93 -0.27 16.97
N THR A 547 44.18 -0.15 18.08
CA THR A 547 42.88 0.53 18.06
C THR A 547 43.05 2.02 17.77
N PRO A 548 42.26 2.64 16.88
CA PRO A 548 42.30 4.09 16.65
C PRO A 548 42.01 4.88 17.93
N ILE A 549 42.60 6.07 18.04
CA ILE A 549 42.30 7.06 19.09
C ILE A 549 41.19 7.95 18.55
N THR A 550 39.96 7.64 18.95
CA THR A 550 38.78 8.41 18.53
C THR A 550 38.65 9.70 19.32
N ILE A 551 38.74 10.82 18.63
CA ILE A 551 38.47 12.18 19.12
C ILE A 551 37.01 12.46 18.82
N PHE A 552 36.24 12.69 19.87
CA PHE A 552 34.81 12.93 19.78
C PHE A 552 34.53 14.35 20.24
N MET A 553 33.66 15.03 19.49
CA MET A 553 33.16 16.37 19.83
C MET A 553 31.65 16.36 19.83
N GLU A 554 31.05 16.95 20.86
CA GLU A 554 29.63 17.22 20.95
C GLU A 554 29.38 18.68 21.31
N TYR A 555 28.22 19.18 20.91
CA TYR A 555 27.86 20.58 21.14
C TYR A 555 26.39 20.73 21.51
N TRP A 556 26.11 21.67 22.40
CA TRP A 556 24.77 22.01 22.89
C TRP A 556 24.54 23.51 22.73
N LEU A 557 23.33 23.91 22.32
CA LEU A 557 22.93 25.31 22.33
C LEU A 557 22.34 25.68 23.69
N ASP A 558 22.72 26.82 24.25
CA ASP A 558 22.03 27.38 25.43
C ASP A 558 20.75 28.10 25.01
N TYR A 559 19.66 27.33 24.93
CA TYR A 559 18.35 27.78 24.46
C TYR A 559 17.75 28.94 25.27
N ARG A 560 18.05 29.02 26.57
CA ARG A 560 17.44 30.04 27.45
C ARG A 560 18.01 31.43 27.15
N THR A 561 19.31 31.51 26.87
CA THR A 561 19.96 32.77 26.50
C THR A 561 19.59 33.24 25.10
N ALA A 562 19.06 32.35 24.27
CA ALA A 562 18.70 32.61 22.88
C ALA A 562 17.20 32.82 22.64
N ALA A 563 16.39 32.84 23.70
CA ALA A 563 14.94 33.06 23.60
C ALA A 563 14.59 34.51 23.20
N ASP A 564 13.45 34.68 22.54
CA ASP A 564 12.89 36.00 22.23
C ASP A 564 12.28 36.67 23.48
N THR A 565 11.65 37.84 23.28
CA THR A 565 10.95 38.56 24.36
C THR A 565 9.73 37.82 24.92
N THR A 566 9.14 36.90 24.15
CA THR A 566 7.99 36.09 24.58
C THR A 566 8.39 34.76 25.22
N GLY A 567 9.69 34.45 25.26
CA GLY A 567 10.23 33.20 25.78
C GLY A 567 10.31 32.06 24.74
N LEU A 568 10.07 32.33 23.46
CA LEU A 568 10.18 31.37 22.36
C LEU A 568 11.65 31.03 22.12
N GLN A 569 12.02 29.78 22.40
CA GLN A 569 13.40 29.30 22.30
C GLN A 569 13.66 28.73 20.91
N PRO A 570 14.84 28.95 20.29
CA PRO A 570 15.18 28.32 19.03
C PRO A 570 15.39 26.81 19.20
N ILE A 571 15.49 26.08 18.09
CA ILE A 571 15.79 24.64 18.09
C ILE A 571 16.88 24.31 17.07
N LEU A 572 17.66 23.27 17.36
CA LEU A 572 18.63 22.74 16.40
C LEU A 572 17.91 21.82 15.41
N ASN A 573 18.30 21.88 14.14
CA ASN A 573 17.76 20.99 13.12
C ASN A 573 17.97 19.51 13.52
N GLN A 574 16.89 18.75 13.62
CA GLN A 574 16.90 17.33 14.02
C GLN A 574 17.70 16.42 13.08
N PHE A 575 17.81 16.79 11.80
CA PHE A 575 18.56 16.03 10.81
C PHE A 575 20.06 16.30 10.89
N THR A 576 20.49 17.30 11.67
CA THR A 576 21.90 17.62 11.88
C THR A 576 22.42 16.94 13.15
N PRO A 577 23.46 16.09 13.08
CA PRO A 577 23.99 15.44 14.26
C PRO A 577 24.65 16.46 15.20
N ALA A 578 24.28 16.43 16.47
CA ALA A 578 24.87 17.27 17.54
C ALA A 578 26.29 16.83 17.95
N ASN A 579 26.91 15.93 17.20
CA ASN A 579 28.25 15.42 17.46
C ASN A 579 28.99 15.03 16.17
N ILE A 580 30.31 14.96 16.28
CA ILE A 580 31.21 14.55 15.20
C ILE A 580 32.39 13.77 15.80
N SER A 581 32.90 12.80 15.05
CA SER A 581 34.07 12.01 15.43
C SER A 581 35.16 12.10 14.38
N ARG A 582 36.41 12.09 14.84
CA ARG A 582 37.61 11.87 14.04
C ARG A 582 38.49 10.85 14.72
N GLN A 583 39.36 10.21 13.95
CA GLN A 583 40.26 9.19 14.46
C GLN A 583 41.69 9.57 14.14
N ALA A 584 42.59 9.25 15.07
CA ALA A 584 44.02 9.29 14.87
C ALA A 584 44.59 7.89 15.12
N HIS A 585 45.65 7.52 14.41
CA HIS A 585 46.26 6.20 14.50
C HIS A 585 47.66 6.29 15.07
N ILE A 586 48.08 5.26 15.82
CA ILE A 586 49.47 5.13 16.23
C ILE A 586 50.22 4.48 15.08
N LEU A 587 51.38 5.03 14.72
CA LEU A 587 52.23 4.49 13.66
C LEU A 587 52.66 3.05 14.01
N LEU A 588 52.37 2.10 13.10
CA LEU A 588 52.70 0.68 13.26
C LEU A 588 52.96 0.04 11.89
N ASP A 589 54.05 -0.70 11.75
CA ASP A 589 54.38 -1.53 10.57
C ASP A 589 54.37 -0.81 9.20
N CYS A 590 54.87 0.44 9.11
CA CYS A 590 54.93 1.26 7.88
C CYS A 590 56.34 1.38 7.25
N GLY A 591 57.18 0.33 7.33
CA GLY A 591 58.53 0.34 6.73
C GLY A 591 59.52 1.33 7.36
N GLU A 592 60.68 1.54 6.70
CA GLU A 592 61.72 2.48 7.18
C GLU A 592 61.41 3.96 6.89
N ASP A 593 60.56 4.23 5.90
CA ASP A 593 60.15 5.59 5.53
C ASP A 593 59.00 6.12 6.41
N ASN A 594 58.48 5.30 7.35
CA ASN A 594 57.40 5.63 8.27
C ASN A 594 56.08 6.03 7.58
N VAL A 595 55.88 5.64 6.31
CA VAL A 595 54.71 6.03 5.49
C VAL A 595 54.08 4.79 4.85
N CYS A 596 52.93 4.36 5.39
CA CYS A 596 52.21 3.19 4.89
C CYS A 596 51.62 3.41 3.46
N LYS A 597 52.10 2.65 2.48
CA LYS A 597 51.64 2.60 1.08
C LYS A 597 50.93 1.26 0.78
N PRO A 598 49.58 1.22 0.79
CA PRO A 598 48.84 0.00 0.50
C PRO A 598 48.77 -0.29 -1.01
N LYS A 599 48.45 -1.53 -1.37
CA LYS A 599 48.19 -1.93 -2.76
C LYS A 599 46.85 -2.65 -2.84
N LEU A 600 45.79 -1.88 -3.04
CA LEU A 600 44.39 -2.33 -2.94
C LEU A 600 43.88 -2.82 -4.30
N GLU A 601 43.29 -4.01 -4.33
CA GLU A 601 42.71 -4.61 -5.53
C GLU A 601 41.36 -5.27 -5.21
N VAL A 602 40.38 -5.11 -6.11
CA VAL A 602 39.05 -5.68 -5.98
C VAL A 602 38.68 -6.47 -7.23
N PHE A 603 38.05 -7.63 -7.04
CA PHE A 603 37.52 -8.47 -8.11
C PHE A 603 36.10 -8.87 -7.76
N VAL A 604 35.25 -9.05 -8.76
CA VAL A 604 33.83 -9.34 -8.59
C VAL A 604 33.39 -10.41 -9.59
N ASP A 605 32.57 -11.33 -9.09
CA ASP A 605 31.86 -12.33 -9.87
C ASP A 605 30.39 -12.38 -9.39
N SER A 606 29.50 -12.93 -10.20
CA SER A 606 28.07 -13.06 -9.87
C SER A 606 27.63 -14.51 -9.86
N ASP A 607 26.75 -14.86 -8.92
CA ASP A 607 26.13 -16.19 -8.89
C ASP A 607 25.17 -16.43 -10.06
N GLN A 608 24.53 -15.36 -10.55
CA GLN A 608 23.62 -15.38 -11.68
C GLN A 608 24.09 -14.44 -12.79
N LYS A 609 24.09 -14.97 -14.02
CA LYS A 609 24.46 -14.22 -15.23
C LYS A 609 23.31 -13.41 -15.83
N LYS A 610 22.07 -13.72 -15.46
CA LYS A 610 20.85 -13.15 -16.05
C LYS A 610 19.88 -12.74 -14.95
N ILE A 611 19.18 -11.63 -15.16
CA ILE A 611 18.10 -11.13 -14.31
C ILE A 611 16.82 -11.10 -15.13
N TYR A 612 15.76 -11.75 -14.66
CA TYR A 612 14.51 -11.86 -15.41
C TYR A 612 13.58 -10.67 -15.12
N ILE A 613 13.19 -9.92 -16.15
CA ILE A 613 12.37 -8.71 -15.96
C ILE A 613 10.96 -9.08 -15.44
N GLY A 614 10.44 -8.29 -14.49
CA GLY A 614 9.06 -8.37 -14.00
C GLY A 614 8.85 -9.12 -12.68
N ASP A 615 9.93 -9.53 -12.01
CA ASP A 615 9.92 -9.99 -10.61
C ASP A 615 11.16 -9.48 -9.87
N ASP A 616 11.15 -9.65 -8.56
CA ASP A 616 12.26 -9.34 -7.66
C ASP A 616 13.31 -10.43 -7.80
N ASN A 617 14.43 -10.11 -8.43
CA ASN A 617 15.49 -11.10 -8.67
C ASN A 617 16.55 -11.05 -7.57
N PRO A 618 16.78 -12.15 -6.83
CA PRO A 618 17.89 -12.23 -5.90
C PRO A 618 19.21 -12.36 -6.66
N LEU A 619 20.13 -11.40 -6.46
CA LEU A 619 21.45 -11.39 -7.05
C LEU A 619 22.51 -11.41 -5.94
N THR A 620 23.48 -12.32 -6.00
CA THR A 620 24.63 -12.32 -5.08
C THR A 620 25.92 -11.98 -5.83
N LEU A 621 26.54 -10.87 -5.45
CA LEU A 621 27.88 -10.51 -5.93
C LEU A 621 28.94 -11.09 -4.98
N ILE A 622 29.85 -11.89 -5.51
CA ILE A 622 31.00 -12.44 -4.79
C ILE A 622 32.19 -11.50 -5.05
N VAL A 623 32.62 -10.81 -4.00
CA VAL A 623 33.68 -9.81 -4.06
C VAL A 623 34.93 -10.33 -3.38
N LYS A 624 36.06 -10.28 -4.08
CA LYS A 624 37.39 -10.54 -3.53
C LYS A 624 38.14 -9.21 -3.37
N ALA A 625 38.40 -8.81 -2.13
CA ALA A 625 39.16 -7.62 -1.78
C ALA A 625 40.52 -8.01 -1.21
N GLN A 626 41.61 -7.43 -1.72
CA GLN A 626 42.96 -7.75 -1.25
C GLN A 626 43.87 -6.53 -1.12
N ASN A 627 44.77 -6.60 -0.15
CA ASN A 627 45.83 -5.62 0.05
C ASN A 627 47.20 -6.30 -0.08
N GLN A 628 47.92 -6.00 -1.17
CA GLN A 628 49.25 -6.56 -1.47
C GLN A 628 50.41 -5.63 -1.09
N GLY A 629 50.11 -4.48 -0.46
CA GLY A 629 51.09 -3.49 0.00
C GLY A 629 51.20 -3.48 1.52
N GLU A 630 51.43 -2.30 2.09
CA GLU A 630 51.49 -2.09 3.55
C GLU A 630 50.09 -1.88 4.15
N GLY A 631 50.00 -1.61 5.46
CA GLY A 631 48.71 -1.44 6.15
C GLY A 631 47.84 -0.30 5.59
N ALA A 632 46.60 -0.62 5.23
CA ALA A 632 45.59 0.38 4.83
C ALA A 632 44.71 0.74 6.04
N TYR A 633 44.75 1.99 6.49
CA TYR A 633 43.93 2.48 7.60
C TYR A 633 42.51 2.81 7.11
N GLU A 634 41.51 2.53 7.94
CA GLU A 634 40.08 2.71 7.61
C GLU A 634 39.73 2.16 6.21
N ALA A 635 40.18 0.93 5.92
CA ALA A 635 39.94 0.32 4.62
C ALA A 635 38.47 -0.09 4.48
N GLU A 636 37.79 0.44 3.47
CA GLU A 636 36.38 0.22 3.18
C GLU A 636 36.19 -0.19 1.72
N LEU A 637 35.30 -1.14 1.47
CA LEU A 637 34.79 -1.47 0.14
C LEU A 637 33.53 -0.64 -0.12
N ILE A 638 33.54 0.10 -1.22
CA ILE A 638 32.43 0.92 -1.71
C ILE A 638 31.82 0.24 -2.93
N VAL A 639 30.53 -0.06 -2.86
CA VAL A 639 29.76 -0.66 -3.94
C VAL A 639 28.65 0.30 -4.31
N SER A 640 28.81 1.00 -5.43
CA SER A 640 27.77 1.86 -6.00
C SER A 640 26.76 0.99 -6.74
N ILE A 641 25.50 1.07 -6.30
CA ILE A 641 24.40 0.23 -6.79
C ILE A 641 23.41 1.05 -7.64
N PRO A 642 22.75 0.45 -8.62
CA PRO A 642 21.77 1.14 -9.46
C PRO A 642 20.47 1.42 -8.68
N LEU A 643 19.64 2.35 -9.18
CA LEU A 643 18.40 2.77 -8.51
C LEU A 643 17.40 1.63 -8.31
N GLN A 644 17.47 0.61 -9.15
CA GLN A 644 16.56 -0.53 -9.17
C GLN A 644 17.00 -1.67 -8.23
N ALA A 645 18.17 -1.56 -7.60
CA ALA A 645 18.71 -2.59 -6.72
C ALA A 645 18.70 -2.16 -5.25
N ASP A 646 18.27 -3.07 -4.39
CA ASP A 646 18.26 -2.90 -2.94
C ASP A 646 19.22 -3.88 -2.27
N PHE A 647 19.96 -3.39 -1.28
CA PHE A 647 20.89 -4.20 -0.51
C PHE A 647 20.16 -4.98 0.58
N ILE A 648 20.20 -6.31 0.50
CA ILE A 648 19.58 -7.21 1.50
C ILE A 648 20.53 -7.41 2.68
N GLY A 649 21.81 -7.66 2.40
CA GLY A 649 22.81 -7.94 3.42
C GLY A 649 23.98 -8.79 2.94
N VAL A 650 24.91 -9.05 3.86
CA VAL A 650 26.07 -9.93 3.63
C VAL A 650 25.66 -11.39 3.82
N VAL A 651 26.16 -12.25 2.94
CA VAL A 651 26.01 -13.72 3.01
C VAL A 651 26.65 -14.26 4.28
N ARG A 652 25.87 -14.92 5.14
CA ARG A 652 26.36 -15.51 6.42
C ARG A 652 26.35 -17.03 6.46
N ASN A 653 25.70 -17.68 5.49
CA ASN A 653 25.46 -19.13 5.47
C ASN A 653 26.62 -19.95 4.87
N SER A 654 27.68 -19.31 4.38
CA SER A 654 28.89 -19.99 3.91
C SER A 654 30.06 -19.63 4.82
N GLU A 655 30.75 -20.63 5.35
CA GLU A 655 31.97 -20.44 6.16
C GLU A 655 33.17 -20.01 5.30
N ALA A 656 33.12 -20.21 3.98
CA ALA A 656 34.15 -19.78 3.04
C ALA A 656 34.12 -18.27 2.74
N LEU A 657 33.04 -17.56 3.12
CA LEU A 657 32.87 -16.14 2.91
C LEU A 657 33.02 -15.36 4.22
N ALA A 658 33.79 -14.29 4.19
CA ALA A 658 33.97 -13.34 5.27
C ALA A 658 32.66 -12.60 5.57
N ARG A 659 32.35 -12.50 6.87
CA ARG A 659 31.20 -11.77 7.38
C ARG A 659 31.57 -10.31 7.60
N LEU A 660 31.52 -9.52 6.53
CA LEU A 660 31.82 -8.09 6.60
C LEU A 660 30.71 -7.32 7.34
N SER A 661 31.13 -6.22 7.97
CA SER A 661 30.23 -5.20 8.51
C SER A 661 29.91 -4.24 7.37
N CYS A 662 28.67 -4.26 6.88
CA CYS A 662 28.25 -3.41 5.77
C CYS A 662 27.04 -2.57 6.12
N ALA A 663 27.01 -1.34 5.61
CA ALA A 663 25.91 -0.40 5.74
C ALA A 663 25.57 0.22 4.38
N PHE A 664 24.28 0.41 4.13
CA PHE A 664 23.80 1.16 2.96
C PHE A 664 23.79 2.66 3.29
N LYS A 665 24.35 3.50 2.42
CA LYS A 665 24.34 4.96 2.54
C LYS A 665 23.91 5.62 1.22
N THR A 666 23.20 6.73 1.34
CA THR A 666 22.85 7.61 0.23
C THR A 666 23.52 8.95 0.44
N GLU A 667 24.50 9.27 -0.40
CA GLU A 667 25.28 10.51 -0.30
C GLU A 667 25.25 11.19 -1.67
N ASN A 668 24.76 12.43 -1.75
CA ASN A 668 24.66 13.21 -2.99
C ASN A 668 23.98 12.43 -4.15
N GLN A 669 22.82 11.82 -3.88
CA GLN A 669 22.03 11.02 -4.83
C GLN A 669 22.67 9.69 -5.29
N THR A 670 23.90 9.39 -4.87
CA THR A 670 24.54 8.09 -5.14
C THR A 670 24.14 7.07 -4.08
N ARG A 671 23.54 5.96 -4.52
CA ARG A 671 23.20 4.80 -3.67
C ARG A 671 24.42 3.90 -3.59
N GLN A 672 24.96 3.71 -2.38
CA GLN A 672 26.18 2.90 -2.22
C GLN A 672 26.15 2.08 -0.94
N VAL A 673 26.76 0.90 -1.00
CA VAL A 673 26.99 0.04 0.16
C VAL A 673 28.46 0.18 0.57
N VAL A 674 28.69 0.47 1.85
CA VAL A 674 30.03 0.54 2.44
C VAL A 674 30.24 -0.69 3.30
N CYS A 675 31.35 -1.37 3.12
CA CYS A 675 31.73 -2.53 3.91
C CYS A 675 33.12 -2.35 4.53
N ASP A 676 33.24 -2.56 5.83
CA ASP A 676 34.51 -2.48 6.54
C ASP A 676 35.43 -3.66 6.17
N LEU A 677 36.63 -3.38 5.66
CA LEU A 677 37.64 -4.40 5.35
C LEU A 677 38.71 -4.55 6.43
N GLY A 678 38.79 -3.59 7.35
CA GLY A 678 39.67 -3.63 8.51
C GLY A 678 40.35 -2.30 8.80
N ASN A 679 40.72 -2.08 10.06
CA ASN A 679 41.39 -0.86 10.50
C ASN A 679 42.59 -1.18 11.43
N PRO A 680 43.81 -1.33 10.89
CA PRO A 680 44.14 -1.35 9.46
C PRO A 680 43.86 -2.72 8.80
N MET A 681 43.60 -2.71 7.48
CA MET A 681 43.68 -3.90 6.64
C MET A 681 45.17 -4.21 6.40
N LYS A 682 45.67 -5.24 7.08
CA LYS A 682 47.10 -5.60 7.10
C LYS A 682 47.63 -5.98 5.72
N ALA A 683 48.95 -5.87 5.57
CA ALA A 683 49.68 -6.37 4.41
C ALA A 683 49.37 -7.85 4.12
N GLY A 684 49.11 -8.18 2.85
CA GLY A 684 48.79 -9.54 2.39
C GLY A 684 47.37 -10.03 2.69
N THR A 685 46.52 -9.21 3.32
CA THR A 685 45.15 -9.63 3.68
C THR A 685 44.31 -9.84 2.42
N GLN A 686 43.62 -10.98 2.34
CA GLN A 686 42.65 -11.30 1.29
C GLN A 686 41.32 -11.66 1.92
N LEU A 687 40.24 -11.01 1.47
CA LEU A 687 38.88 -11.21 1.93
C LEU A 687 37.99 -11.58 0.75
N LEU A 688 37.13 -12.57 0.96
CA LEU A 688 36.11 -13.01 0.01
C LEU A 688 34.75 -12.81 0.68
N ALA A 689 33.86 -12.00 0.12
CA ALA A 689 32.57 -11.68 0.72
C ALA A 689 31.44 -11.79 -0.31
N GLY A 690 30.28 -12.28 0.11
CA GLY A 690 29.07 -12.30 -0.72
C GLY A 690 28.13 -11.17 -0.31
N LEU A 691 27.76 -10.32 -1.25
CA LEU A 691 26.80 -9.23 -1.06
C LEU A 691 25.50 -9.57 -1.80
N ARG A 692 24.39 -9.68 -1.07
CA ARG A 692 23.08 -9.99 -1.65
C ARG A 692 22.29 -8.73 -1.94
N PHE A 693 21.70 -8.70 -3.12
CA PHE A 693 20.84 -7.64 -3.63
C PHE A 693 19.51 -8.23 -4.10
N SER A 694 18.45 -7.43 -4.04
CA SER A 694 17.23 -7.68 -4.81
C SER A 694 17.11 -6.62 -5.89
N VAL A 695 16.86 -7.02 -7.13
CA VAL A 695 16.73 -6.09 -8.26
C VAL A 695 15.27 -6.06 -8.70
N HIS A 696 14.65 -4.90 -8.51
CA HIS A 696 13.25 -4.59 -8.81
C HIS A 696 13.18 -3.86 -10.15
N GLN A 697 13.25 -4.59 -11.26
CA GLN A 697 13.31 -3.94 -12.59
C GLN A 697 11.91 -3.80 -13.20
N GLN A 698 11.44 -2.54 -13.32
CA GLN A 698 10.19 -2.17 -13.99
C GLN A 698 10.42 -1.41 -15.32
N SER A 699 11.63 -0.90 -15.58
CA SER A 699 11.96 -0.11 -16.78
C SER A 699 12.16 -1.00 -18.02
N GLU A 700 11.45 -0.67 -19.10
CA GLU A 700 11.40 -1.41 -20.37
C GLU A 700 12.56 -1.07 -21.33
N MET A 701 13.42 -0.10 -21.00
CA MET A 701 14.47 0.42 -21.90
C MET A 701 15.89 -0.11 -21.63
N ASP A 702 16.16 -0.59 -20.42
CA ASP A 702 17.52 -1.01 -20.03
C ASP A 702 17.87 -2.40 -20.57
N THR A 703 19.15 -2.63 -20.91
CA THR A 703 19.65 -3.93 -21.39
C THR A 703 20.44 -4.71 -20.34
N SER A 704 21.03 -3.99 -19.38
CA SER A 704 21.84 -4.57 -18.30
C SER A 704 21.82 -3.66 -17.09
N VAL A 705 22.06 -4.23 -15.90
CA VAL A 705 22.28 -3.48 -14.66
C VAL A 705 23.78 -3.46 -14.33
N LYS A 706 24.28 -2.31 -13.87
CA LYS A 706 25.70 -2.07 -13.61
C LYS A 706 25.95 -1.84 -12.14
N PHE A 707 26.98 -2.50 -11.60
CA PHE A 707 27.52 -2.30 -10.25
C PHE A 707 28.96 -1.82 -10.35
N ASP A 708 29.31 -0.76 -9.64
CA ASP A 708 30.68 -0.23 -9.60
C ASP A 708 31.28 -0.43 -8.21
N LEU A 709 32.46 -1.06 -8.14
CA LEU A 709 33.13 -1.41 -6.90
C LEU A 709 34.51 -0.75 -6.81
N GLN A 710 34.86 -0.24 -5.64
CA GLN A 710 36.17 0.34 -5.34
C GLN A 710 36.52 0.18 -3.86
N ILE A 711 37.81 -0.03 -3.54
CA ILE A 711 38.31 0.01 -2.16
C ILE A 711 38.92 1.38 -1.91
N GLN A 712 38.63 1.97 -0.75
CA GLN A 712 39.22 3.23 -0.29
C GLN A 712 39.81 3.09 1.11
N SER A 713 40.80 3.92 1.45
CA SER A 713 41.46 4.00 2.75
C SER A 713 41.82 5.45 3.08
N SER A 714 42.18 5.73 4.34
CA SER A 714 42.56 7.06 4.82
C SER A 714 44.06 7.38 4.71
N ASN A 715 44.84 6.51 4.05
CA ASN A 715 46.27 6.71 3.82
C ASN A 715 46.57 7.95 2.95
N LEU A 716 47.79 8.49 3.08
CA LEU A 716 48.24 9.63 2.26
C LEU A 716 48.55 9.25 0.81
N PHE A 717 49.07 8.04 0.58
CA PHE A 717 49.51 7.53 -0.71
C PHE A 717 48.77 6.23 -1.05
N ASP A 718 48.57 5.97 -2.35
CA ASP A 718 47.98 4.73 -2.90
C ASP A 718 46.66 4.30 -2.23
N LYS A 719 45.89 5.29 -1.78
CA LYS A 719 44.77 5.10 -0.86
C LYS A 719 43.52 4.45 -1.47
N VAL A 720 43.48 4.24 -2.78
CA VAL A 720 42.32 3.67 -3.51
C VAL A 720 42.72 2.55 -4.46
N SER A 721 41.80 1.62 -4.71
CA SER A 721 41.92 0.66 -5.80
C SER A 721 41.41 1.24 -7.13
N PRO A 722 41.71 0.60 -8.28
CA PRO A 722 40.96 0.82 -9.52
C PRO A 722 39.47 0.50 -9.33
N VAL A 723 38.60 1.21 -10.07
CA VAL A 723 37.16 0.96 -10.10
C VAL A 723 36.88 -0.24 -11.02
N VAL A 724 36.07 -1.19 -10.54
CA VAL A 724 35.66 -2.36 -11.31
C VAL A 724 34.16 -2.32 -11.55
N SER A 725 33.76 -2.32 -12.81
CA SER A 725 32.37 -2.35 -13.25
C SER A 725 31.93 -3.78 -13.56
N HIS A 726 30.88 -4.26 -12.90
CA HIS A 726 30.25 -5.54 -13.18
C HIS A 726 28.86 -5.33 -13.80
N LYS A 727 28.63 -5.91 -14.97
CA LYS A 727 27.33 -5.85 -15.67
C LYS A 727 26.63 -7.19 -15.56
N VAL A 728 25.34 -7.16 -15.26
CA VAL A 728 24.46 -8.33 -15.29
C VAL A 728 23.40 -8.10 -16.36
N ASP A 729 23.28 -9.05 -17.29
CA ASP A 729 22.38 -8.90 -18.43
C ASP A 729 20.92 -9.15 -18.02
N LEU A 730 20.01 -8.34 -18.57
CA LEU A 730 18.58 -8.57 -18.40
C LEU A 730 18.10 -9.63 -19.40
N ALA A 731 17.12 -10.43 -18.98
CA ALA A 731 16.53 -11.49 -19.77
C ALA A 731 15.00 -11.48 -19.66
N VAL A 732 14.34 -11.99 -20.70
CA VAL A 732 12.89 -12.13 -20.76
C VAL A 732 12.52 -13.58 -20.47
N LEU A 733 11.55 -13.79 -19.59
CA LEU A 733 10.96 -15.09 -19.30
C LEU A 733 9.46 -14.94 -19.06
N ALA A 734 8.65 -15.30 -20.05
CA ALA A 734 7.21 -15.45 -19.89
C ALA A 734 6.88 -16.95 -19.87
N ALA A 735 6.26 -17.44 -18.79
CA ALA A 735 5.81 -18.82 -18.67
C ALA A 735 4.31 -18.84 -18.98
N VAL A 736 4.00 -18.77 -20.28
CA VAL A 736 2.62 -18.71 -20.77
C VAL A 736 2.08 -20.12 -20.91
N GLU A 737 0.90 -20.37 -20.35
CA GLU A 737 0.19 -21.64 -20.48
C GLU A 737 -1.23 -21.39 -20.99
N ILE A 738 -1.77 -22.39 -21.68
CA ILE A 738 -3.18 -22.45 -22.05
C ILE A 738 -3.78 -23.66 -21.37
N ARG A 739 -4.99 -23.52 -20.84
CA ARG A 739 -5.77 -24.58 -20.20
C ARG A 739 -7.19 -24.52 -20.74
N GLY A 740 -7.91 -25.64 -20.66
CA GLY A 740 -9.32 -25.63 -20.97
C GLY A 740 -10.09 -26.77 -20.32
N VAL A 741 -11.40 -26.60 -20.23
CA VAL A 741 -12.32 -27.54 -19.58
C VAL A 741 -13.65 -27.54 -20.32
N SER A 742 -14.35 -28.69 -20.29
CA SER A 742 -15.72 -28.83 -20.75
C SER A 742 -16.68 -28.98 -19.57
N SER A 743 -17.87 -28.39 -19.68
CA SER A 743 -18.94 -28.49 -18.69
C SER A 743 -20.28 -28.67 -19.41
N PRO A 744 -20.87 -29.88 -19.39
CA PRO A 744 -20.34 -31.12 -18.81
C PRO A 744 -19.24 -31.75 -19.68
N ASP A 745 -18.33 -32.53 -19.08
CA ASP A 745 -17.27 -33.29 -19.77
C ASP A 745 -17.78 -34.59 -20.43
N HIS A 746 -18.96 -35.06 -20.01
CA HIS A 746 -19.65 -36.22 -20.58
C HIS A 746 -21.15 -36.02 -20.67
N ILE A 747 -21.78 -36.63 -21.67
CA ILE A 747 -23.22 -36.61 -21.92
C ILE A 747 -23.71 -38.04 -22.17
N PHE A 748 -24.77 -38.43 -21.46
CA PHE A 748 -25.39 -39.73 -21.61
C PHE A 748 -26.64 -39.64 -22.52
N LEU A 749 -26.70 -40.50 -23.53
CA LEU A 749 -27.87 -40.72 -24.37
C LEU A 749 -28.70 -41.91 -23.86
N PRO A 750 -30.05 -41.88 -23.99
CA PRO A 750 -30.86 -40.82 -24.60
C PRO A 750 -31.07 -39.61 -23.66
N ILE A 751 -31.23 -38.42 -24.25
CA ILE A 751 -31.49 -37.18 -23.50
C ILE A 751 -32.92 -37.20 -22.91
N PRO A 752 -33.12 -36.93 -21.61
CA PRO A 752 -34.44 -36.90 -20.99
C PRO A 752 -35.35 -35.85 -21.63
N ASN A 753 -36.63 -36.18 -21.86
CA ASN A 753 -37.67 -35.26 -22.36
C ASN A 753 -37.38 -34.60 -23.72
N TRP A 754 -36.38 -35.06 -24.45
CA TRP A 754 -36.07 -34.53 -25.77
C TRP A 754 -36.96 -35.14 -26.85
N GLU A 755 -37.51 -34.29 -27.72
CA GLU A 755 -38.32 -34.68 -28.88
C GLU A 755 -37.79 -34.00 -30.14
N HIS A 756 -37.84 -34.71 -31.28
CA HIS A 756 -37.37 -34.16 -32.55
C HIS A 756 -38.32 -33.06 -33.06
N LYS A 757 -37.76 -31.89 -33.41
CA LYS A 757 -38.49 -30.76 -33.99
C LYS A 757 -37.87 -30.34 -35.31
N GLU A 758 -38.69 -30.28 -36.37
CA GLU A 758 -38.24 -29.94 -37.73
C GLU A 758 -37.63 -28.53 -37.83
N ASN A 759 -38.15 -27.57 -37.03
CA ASN A 759 -37.60 -26.22 -36.92
C ASN A 759 -37.40 -25.87 -35.43
N PRO A 760 -36.21 -26.13 -34.86
CA PRO A 760 -35.93 -25.84 -33.45
C PRO A 760 -35.78 -24.34 -33.21
N GLU A 761 -36.37 -23.80 -32.14
CA GLU A 761 -36.31 -22.36 -31.79
C GLU A 761 -35.58 -22.10 -30.47
N THR A 762 -35.55 -23.06 -29.55
CA THR A 762 -35.02 -22.91 -28.18
C THR A 762 -33.89 -23.88 -27.88
N GLU A 763 -33.12 -23.62 -26.81
CA GLU A 763 -32.03 -24.51 -26.37
C GLU A 763 -32.52 -25.94 -26.11
N GLU A 764 -33.70 -26.07 -25.48
CA GLU A 764 -34.33 -27.35 -25.13
C GLU A 764 -34.71 -28.20 -26.36
N ASP A 765 -35.04 -27.55 -27.48
CA ASP A 765 -35.43 -28.23 -28.72
C ASP A 765 -34.25 -28.97 -29.37
N VAL A 766 -33.03 -28.46 -29.15
CA VAL A 766 -31.81 -29.00 -29.79
C VAL A 766 -31.12 -30.02 -28.92
N GLY A 767 -30.90 -29.70 -27.65
CA GLY A 767 -30.18 -30.58 -26.73
C GLY A 767 -29.47 -29.85 -25.60
N PRO A 768 -28.72 -30.59 -24.76
CA PRO A 768 -28.07 -30.03 -23.59
C PRO A 768 -27.00 -28.98 -23.95
N VAL A 769 -26.86 -27.99 -23.07
CA VAL A 769 -25.79 -26.99 -23.14
C VAL A 769 -24.45 -27.62 -22.80
N VAL A 770 -23.45 -27.33 -23.63
CA VAL A 770 -22.05 -27.72 -23.45
C VAL A 770 -21.20 -26.46 -23.50
N GLN A 771 -20.52 -26.17 -22.39
CA GLN A 771 -19.65 -25.02 -22.26
C GLN A 771 -18.19 -25.44 -22.29
N HIS A 772 -17.43 -24.94 -23.26
CA HIS A 772 -15.97 -25.09 -23.28
C HIS A 772 -15.33 -23.78 -22.86
N ILE A 773 -14.44 -23.83 -21.87
CA ILE A 773 -13.74 -22.66 -21.34
C ILE A 773 -12.26 -22.80 -21.64
N TYR A 774 -11.63 -21.77 -22.20
CA TYR A 774 -10.21 -21.73 -22.49
C TYR A 774 -9.55 -20.54 -21.78
N GLU A 775 -8.57 -20.79 -20.93
CA GLU A 775 -7.80 -19.78 -20.20
C GLU A 775 -6.36 -19.74 -20.73
N LEU A 776 -5.93 -18.58 -21.24
CA LEU A 776 -4.54 -18.27 -21.53
C LEU A 776 -3.98 -17.43 -20.38
N ARG A 777 -2.93 -17.90 -19.72
CA ARG A 777 -2.39 -17.27 -18.52
C ARG A 777 -0.88 -17.09 -18.60
N ASN A 778 -0.40 -15.91 -18.23
CA ASN A 778 1.04 -15.66 -18.08
C ASN A 778 1.46 -15.84 -16.62
N ASN A 779 2.16 -16.93 -16.30
CA ASN A 779 2.73 -17.15 -14.97
C ASN A 779 4.17 -16.64 -14.83
N GLY A 780 4.82 -16.28 -15.95
CA GLY A 780 6.22 -15.85 -15.92
C GLY A 780 6.38 -14.45 -15.34
N PRO A 781 7.61 -14.09 -14.91
CA PRO A 781 7.91 -12.76 -14.44
C PRO A 781 7.68 -11.70 -15.53
N SER A 782 8.08 -11.98 -16.77
CA SER A 782 8.03 -11.01 -17.85
C SER A 782 6.65 -10.93 -18.52
N SER A 783 6.20 -9.71 -18.82
CA SER A 783 4.97 -9.45 -19.59
C SER A 783 5.18 -9.64 -21.09
N PHE A 784 4.14 -10.03 -21.82
CA PHE A 784 4.12 -9.97 -23.29
C PHE A 784 3.09 -8.93 -23.76
N SER A 785 3.30 -8.33 -24.92
CA SER A 785 2.44 -7.25 -25.43
C SER A 785 1.35 -7.76 -26.38
N LYS A 786 1.62 -8.79 -27.17
CA LYS A 786 0.62 -9.41 -28.06
C LYS A 786 0.80 -10.92 -28.17
N ALA A 787 -0.33 -11.63 -28.27
CA ALA A 787 -0.38 -13.04 -28.62
C ALA A 787 -1.58 -13.35 -29.53
N MET A 788 -1.52 -14.47 -30.24
CA MET A 788 -2.59 -14.98 -31.09
C MET A 788 -3.10 -16.30 -30.55
N LEU A 789 -4.39 -16.42 -30.25
CA LEU A 789 -5.05 -17.66 -29.84
C LEU A 789 -5.91 -18.19 -30.98
N HIS A 790 -5.81 -19.49 -31.25
CA HIS A 790 -6.51 -20.17 -32.33
C HIS A 790 -7.31 -21.34 -31.75
N LEU A 791 -8.63 -21.26 -31.81
CA LEU A 791 -9.55 -22.32 -31.43
C LEU A 791 -10.08 -23.02 -32.69
N GLN A 792 -10.03 -24.35 -32.68
CA GLN A 792 -10.58 -25.24 -33.69
C GLN A 792 -11.74 -26.02 -33.09
N TRP A 793 -12.93 -25.85 -33.66
CA TRP A 793 -14.18 -26.37 -33.15
C TRP A 793 -14.80 -27.43 -34.08
N PRO A 794 -15.17 -28.63 -33.58
CA PRO A 794 -15.79 -29.68 -34.40
C PRO A 794 -17.26 -29.33 -34.69
N TYR A 795 -17.51 -28.68 -35.83
CA TYR A 795 -18.83 -28.13 -36.15
C TYR A 795 -19.77 -29.15 -36.81
N LYS A 796 -19.29 -29.87 -37.84
CA LYS A 796 -20.10 -30.87 -38.58
C LYS A 796 -19.34 -32.14 -38.91
N TYR A 797 -20.03 -33.27 -38.95
CA TYR A 797 -19.51 -34.55 -39.44
C TYR A 797 -20.53 -35.18 -40.41
N ASN A 798 -20.12 -35.48 -41.65
CA ASN A 798 -21.00 -36.00 -42.70
C ASN A 798 -22.30 -35.18 -42.88
N ASN A 799 -22.19 -33.85 -42.95
CA ASN A 799 -23.30 -32.87 -42.99
C ASN A 799 -24.18 -32.77 -41.74
N ASN A 800 -23.95 -33.59 -40.71
CA ASN A 800 -24.67 -33.51 -39.44
C ASN A 800 -23.97 -32.55 -38.47
N THR A 801 -24.73 -31.66 -37.83
CA THR A 801 -24.21 -30.73 -36.81
C THR A 801 -23.80 -31.49 -35.56
N LEU A 802 -22.66 -31.16 -34.96
CA LEU A 802 -22.20 -31.79 -33.72
C LEU A 802 -22.48 -30.86 -32.53
N LEU A 803 -21.56 -29.93 -32.27
CA LEU A 803 -21.73 -28.89 -31.25
C LEU A 803 -22.06 -27.57 -31.92
N TYR A 804 -23.30 -27.13 -31.71
CA TYR A 804 -23.83 -25.88 -32.25
C TYR A 804 -23.49 -24.71 -31.33
N ILE A 805 -22.64 -23.79 -31.77
CA ILE A 805 -22.27 -22.62 -30.96
C ILE A 805 -23.43 -21.61 -30.95
N LEU A 806 -23.91 -21.28 -29.75
CA LEU A 806 -24.90 -20.23 -29.53
C LEU A 806 -24.24 -18.86 -29.40
N HIS A 807 -23.23 -18.78 -28.54
CA HIS A 807 -22.56 -17.55 -28.16
C HIS A 807 -21.16 -17.88 -27.62
N TYR A 808 -20.25 -16.92 -27.68
CA TYR A 808 -19.01 -16.98 -26.92
C TYR A 808 -18.74 -15.65 -26.21
N ASP A 809 -18.27 -15.73 -24.97
CA ASP A 809 -17.92 -14.58 -24.14
C ASP A 809 -16.40 -14.49 -23.97
N ILE A 810 -15.90 -13.27 -23.75
CA ILE A 810 -14.47 -13.00 -23.53
C ILE A 810 -14.29 -12.29 -22.20
N ASP A 811 -13.29 -12.73 -21.42
CA ASP A 811 -12.82 -12.05 -20.23
C ASP A 811 -11.32 -11.76 -20.36
N GLY A 812 -10.90 -10.54 -20.05
CA GLY A 812 -9.53 -10.05 -20.27
C GLY A 812 -9.28 -9.36 -21.62
N PRO A 813 -8.04 -8.95 -21.90
CA PRO A 813 -7.69 -8.08 -23.03
C PRO A 813 -7.59 -8.87 -24.34
N MET A 814 -8.71 -9.38 -24.86
CA MET A 814 -8.74 -10.22 -26.05
C MET A 814 -9.94 -9.89 -26.95
N ASN A 815 -9.76 -9.93 -28.27
CA ASN A 815 -10.82 -9.80 -29.27
C ASN A 815 -10.83 -11.01 -30.18
N CYS A 816 -11.97 -11.69 -30.32
CA CYS A 816 -12.11 -12.90 -31.12
C CYS A 816 -12.97 -12.69 -32.37
N THR A 817 -12.66 -13.41 -33.44
CA THR A 817 -13.45 -13.48 -34.67
C THR A 817 -13.64 -14.94 -35.08
N SER A 818 -14.88 -15.28 -35.45
CA SER A 818 -15.22 -16.59 -36.02
C SER A 818 -15.17 -16.51 -37.55
N ASP A 819 -14.65 -17.55 -38.21
CA ASP A 819 -14.67 -17.66 -39.67
C ASP A 819 -16.05 -18.04 -40.24
N MET A 820 -16.94 -18.54 -39.39
CA MET A 820 -18.33 -18.86 -39.70
C MET A 820 -19.30 -18.02 -38.86
N GLU A 821 -20.50 -17.75 -39.39
CA GLU A 821 -21.56 -17.08 -38.64
C GLU A 821 -21.98 -17.96 -37.44
N ILE A 822 -21.96 -17.37 -36.24
CA ILE A 822 -22.39 -18.02 -35.00
C ILE A 822 -23.91 -17.89 -34.86
N ASN A 823 -24.56 -18.94 -34.38
CA ASN A 823 -26.01 -19.03 -34.25
C ASN A 823 -26.79 -18.68 -35.55
N PRO A 824 -26.50 -19.33 -36.69
CA PRO A 824 -27.15 -19.04 -37.97
C PRO A 824 -28.68 -19.32 -37.97
N LEU A 825 -29.17 -20.15 -37.05
CA LEU A 825 -30.58 -20.50 -36.89
C LEU A 825 -31.31 -19.56 -35.92
N ARG A 826 -30.60 -18.62 -35.29
CA ARG A 826 -31.13 -17.64 -34.33
C ARG A 826 -31.92 -18.30 -33.20
N ILE A 827 -31.40 -19.40 -32.68
CA ILE A 827 -31.96 -20.09 -31.50
C ILE A 827 -31.95 -19.10 -30.33
N LYS A 828 -33.10 -18.98 -29.65
CA LYS A 828 -33.31 -18.03 -28.54
C LYS A 828 -32.50 -18.48 -27.32
N ILE A 829 -31.67 -17.57 -26.82
CA ILE A 829 -30.85 -17.77 -25.62
C ILE A 829 -31.74 -17.56 -24.40
N SER A 830 -31.78 -18.55 -23.49
CA SER A 830 -32.42 -18.35 -22.19
C SER A 830 -31.55 -17.40 -21.36
N SER A 831 -32.15 -16.32 -20.82
CA SER A 831 -31.46 -15.21 -20.17
C SER A 831 -30.43 -15.66 -19.13
N LEU A 832 -29.18 -15.21 -19.27
CA LEU A 832 -28.30 -14.98 -18.12
C LEU A 832 -28.99 -13.93 -17.24
N GLN A 833 -29.77 -14.37 -16.26
CA GLN A 833 -30.03 -13.52 -15.10
C GLN A 833 -28.67 -13.18 -14.51
N ALA A 834 -28.32 -11.90 -14.54
CA ALA A 834 -27.32 -11.35 -13.68
C ALA A 834 -27.68 -11.76 -12.24
N THR A 835 -27.01 -12.79 -11.72
CA THR A 835 -26.95 -13.00 -10.28
C THR A 835 -26.23 -11.79 -9.70
N GLU A 836 -27.03 -10.85 -9.22
CA GLU A 836 -26.65 -10.00 -8.12
C GLU A 836 -25.93 -10.87 -7.08
N LYS A 837 -24.68 -10.53 -6.79
CA LYS A 837 -23.93 -11.07 -5.66
C LYS A 837 -24.64 -10.66 -4.37
N ASN A 838 -25.61 -11.45 -3.95
CA ASN A 838 -26.11 -11.46 -2.59
C ASN A 838 -25.23 -12.43 -1.79
N ASP A 839 -24.22 -11.88 -1.13
CA ASP A 839 -23.43 -12.55 -0.11
C ASP A 839 -24.36 -13.05 1.00
N THR A 840 -24.67 -14.35 0.96
CA THR A 840 -25.28 -15.06 2.08
C THR A 840 -24.19 -15.75 2.87
N VAL A 841 -23.81 -15.07 3.96
CA VAL A 841 -23.38 -15.61 5.27
C VAL A 841 -22.90 -17.06 5.26
N ALA A 842 -21.58 -17.23 5.38
CA ALA A 842 -20.95 -18.49 5.74
C ALA A 842 -21.41 -18.94 7.13
N GLY A 843 -22.44 -19.79 7.17
CA GLY A 843 -22.75 -20.62 8.32
C GLY A 843 -21.81 -21.81 8.37
N GLN A 844 -20.98 -21.88 9.41
CA GLN A 844 -20.25 -23.09 9.78
C GLN A 844 -21.24 -24.25 9.99
N GLY A 845 -21.12 -25.27 9.15
CA GLY A 845 -21.76 -26.57 9.32
C GLY A 845 -20.83 -27.64 8.79
N GLU A 846 -20.06 -28.25 9.68
CA GLU A 846 -19.40 -29.53 9.44
C GLU A 846 -20.44 -30.55 8.96
N ARG A 847 -20.31 -31.01 7.72
CA ARG A 847 -20.86 -32.28 7.27
C ARG A 847 -19.83 -32.97 6.39
N ASP A 848 -19.10 -33.89 7.01
CA ASP A 848 -18.32 -34.91 6.34
C ASP A 848 -19.22 -35.71 5.39
N HIS A 849 -19.06 -35.51 4.09
CA HIS A 849 -19.50 -36.47 3.08
C HIS A 849 -18.27 -37.17 2.50
N LEU A 850 -17.92 -38.30 3.13
CA LEU A 850 -17.12 -39.36 2.54
C LEU A 850 -17.71 -39.76 1.19
N ILE A 851 -17.12 -39.28 0.09
CA ILE A 851 -17.36 -39.85 -1.24
C ILE A 851 -16.35 -40.98 -1.43
N THR A 852 -16.79 -42.20 -1.16
CA THR A 852 -16.14 -43.42 -1.62
C THR A 852 -16.08 -43.40 -3.15
N LYS A 853 -14.88 -43.22 -3.67
CA LYS A 853 -14.52 -43.46 -5.07
C LYS A 853 -14.81 -44.94 -5.37
N ARG A 854 -15.87 -45.22 -6.12
CA ARG A 854 -16.00 -46.50 -6.84
C ARG A 854 -15.38 -46.29 -8.20
N ASP A 855 -14.14 -46.76 -8.36
CA ASP A 855 -13.52 -46.90 -9.67
C ASP A 855 -14.32 -47.98 -10.43
N LEU A 856 -15.26 -47.55 -11.27
CA LEU A 856 -15.83 -48.38 -12.32
C LEU A 856 -14.84 -48.33 -13.49
N ALA A 857 -14.10 -49.42 -13.66
CA ALA A 857 -13.30 -49.65 -14.86
C ALA A 857 -14.24 -49.62 -16.07
N LEU A 858 -14.08 -48.60 -16.92
CA LEU A 858 -14.70 -48.52 -18.24
C LEU A 858 -14.12 -49.64 -19.11
N SER A 859 -14.99 -50.51 -19.58
CA SER A 859 -14.67 -51.41 -20.69
C SER A 859 -14.35 -50.56 -21.92
N GLU A 860 -13.15 -50.70 -22.48
CA GLU A 860 -12.78 -50.16 -23.79
C GLU A 860 -13.69 -50.79 -24.86
N GLY A 861 -14.76 -50.09 -25.20
CA GLY A 861 -15.38 -50.17 -26.53
C GLY A 861 -14.86 -49.01 -27.37
N ASP A 862 -14.68 -49.21 -28.67
CA ASP A 862 -14.12 -48.22 -29.61
C ASP A 862 -14.84 -46.85 -29.53
N ILE A 863 -14.25 -45.88 -28.82
CA ILE A 863 -14.73 -44.50 -28.76
C ILE A 863 -14.22 -43.76 -30.00
N HIS A 864 -15.13 -43.38 -30.89
CA HIS A 864 -14.78 -42.69 -32.12
C HIS A 864 -14.54 -41.19 -31.87
N THR A 865 -13.30 -40.73 -32.07
CA THR A 865 -12.92 -39.33 -31.81
C THR A 865 -13.25 -38.42 -33.00
N LEU A 866 -14.11 -37.44 -32.78
CA LEU A 866 -14.49 -36.40 -33.74
C LEU A 866 -13.81 -35.09 -33.38
N GLY A 867 -12.64 -34.85 -33.98
CA GLY A 867 -11.96 -33.55 -33.95
C GLY A 867 -11.90 -32.92 -35.34
N CYS A 868 -11.37 -31.70 -35.43
CA CYS A 868 -11.25 -30.94 -36.69
C CYS A 868 -10.39 -31.58 -37.79
N GLY A 869 -9.68 -32.68 -37.51
CA GLY A 869 -8.98 -33.46 -38.54
C GLY A 869 -9.94 -34.32 -39.39
N VAL A 870 -11.06 -34.75 -38.82
CA VAL A 870 -12.06 -35.64 -39.47
C VAL A 870 -13.44 -34.98 -39.62
N ALA A 871 -13.72 -33.97 -38.80
CA ALA A 871 -14.94 -33.16 -38.83
C ALA A 871 -14.68 -31.82 -39.55
N GLN A 872 -15.71 -31.25 -40.17
CA GLN A 872 -15.68 -29.88 -40.66
C GLN A 872 -15.47 -28.93 -39.46
N CYS A 873 -14.42 -28.12 -39.57
CA CYS A 873 -13.94 -27.28 -38.49
C CYS A 873 -14.45 -25.84 -38.62
N LEU A 874 -14.92 -25.27 -37.52
CA LEU A 874 -15.12 -23.84 -37.34
C LEU A 874 -13.92 -23.28 -36.58
N LYS A 875 -13.38 -22.14 -37.03
CA LYS A 875 -12.19 -21.52 -36.43
C LYS A 875 -12.55 -20.20 -35.76
N ILE A 876 -12.12 -20.06 -34.50
CA ILE A 876 -12.17 -18.79 -33.79
C ILE A 876 -10.74 -18.33 -33.56
N VAL A 877 -10.41 -17.15 -34.08
CA VAL A 877 -9.08 -16.54 -33.94
C VAL A 877 -9.20 -15.34 -33.01
N CYS A 878 -8.37 -15.30 -31.98
CA CYS A 878 -8.38 -14.22 -31.01
C CYS A 878 -7.04 -13.50 -30.94
N GLN A 879 -7.11 -12.17 -30.94
CA GLN A 879 -5.98 -11.27 -30.74
C GLN A 879 -5.92 -10.91 -29.25
N VAL A 880 -4.88 -11.33 -28.56
CA VAL A 880 -4.64 -11.06 -27.14
C VAL A 880 -3.70 -9.87 -27.02
N GLY A 881 -4.07 -8.88 -26.22
CA GLY A 881 -3.24 -7.73 -25.87
C GLY A 881 -2.19 -8.05 -24.79
N ARG A 882 -1.81 -7.03 -24.02
CA ARG A 882 -0.77 -7.16 -22.98
C ARG A 882 -1.27 -8.04 -21.84
N LEU A 883 -0.54 -9.13 -21.53
CA LEU A 883 -0.75 -9.92 -20.31
C LEU A 883 0.49 -9.83 -19.41
N ASP A 884 0.33 -9.14 -18.29
CA ASP A 884 1.32 -9.07 -17.23
C ASP A 884 1.36 -10.35 -16.38
N ARG A 885 2.35 -10.45 -15.50
CA ARG A 885 2.51 -11.58 -14.58
C ARG A 885 1.21 -11.83 -13.79
N GLY A 886 0.73 -13.07 -13.84
CA GLY A 886 -0.45 -13.53 -13.13
C GLY A 886 -1.79 -13.13 -13.75
N LYS A 887 -1.79 -12.44 -14.90
CA LYS A 887 -3.01 -12.10 -15.65
C LYS A 887 -3.37 -13.19 -16.67
N SER A 888 -4.65 -13.27 -17.00
CA SER A 888 -5.18 -14.20 -17.99
C SER A 888 -6.19 -13.57 -18.94
N ALA A 889 -6.41 -14.23 -20.08
CA ALA A 889 -7.49 -13.98 -21.01
C ALA A 889 -8.28 -15.29 -21.19
N ILE A 890 -9.61 -15.21 -21.11
CA ILE A 890 -10.49 -16.38 -21.07
C ILE A 890 -11.52 -16.28 -22.20
N LEU A 891 -11.73 -17.39 -22.91
CA LEU A 891 -12.78 -17.56 -23.91
C LEU A 891 -13.79 -18.60 -23.41
N TYR A 892 -15.04 -18.19 -23.23
CA TYR A 892 -16.15 -19.07 -22.89
C TYR A 892 -16.95 -19.36 -24.15
N VAL A 893 -17.05 -20.62 -24.56
CA VAL A 893 -17.83 -21.03 -25.74
C VAL A 893 -19.05 -21.79 -25.27
N LYS A 894 -20.24 -21.18 -25.35
CA LYS A 894 -21.52 -21.82 -25.05
C LYS A 894 -22.07 -22.46 -26.33
N SER A 895 -22.20 -23.79 -26.30
CA SER A 895 -22.73 -24.58 -27.41
C SER A 895 -23.87 -25.49 -26.95
N LEU A 896 -24.62 -26.03 -27.90
CA LEU A 896 -25.63 -27.06 -27.71
C LEU A 896 -25.18 -28.34 -28.40
N LEU A 897 -25.38 -29.48 -27.75
CA LEU A 897 -25.24 -30.77 -28.42
C LEU A 897 -26.42 -30.97 -29.38
N TRP A 898 -26.14 -31.18 -30.66
CA TRP A 898 -27.18 -31.46 -31.66
C TRP A 898 -27.65 -32.91 -31.54
N THR A 899 -28.68 -33.13 -30.72
CA THR A 899 -29.11 -34.48 -30.31
C THR A 899 -29.56 -35.34 -31.49
N GLU A 900 -30.19 -34.74 -32.50
CA GLU A 900 -30.65 -35.44 -33.73
C GLU A 900 -29.54 -36.26 -34.39
N THR A 901 -28.33 -35.72 -34.44
CA THR A 901 -27.17 -36.34 -35.08
C THR A 901 -26.83 -37.68 -34.45
N PHE A 902 -26.94 -37.77 -33.12
CA PHE A 902 -26.58 -38.97 -32.37
C PHE A 902 -27.76 -39.94 -32.22
N MET A 903 -28.99 -39.47 -32.41
CA MET A 903 -30.21 -40.29 -32.37
C MET A 903 -30.54 -40.97 -33.70
N ASN A 904 -29.83 -40.67 -34.80
CA ASN A 904 -30.01 -41.33 -36.10
C ASN A 904 -29.68 -42.83 -36.05
N LYS A 905 -30.43 -43.67 -36.77
CA LYS A 905 -30.29 -45.16 -36.77
C LYS A 905 -28.86 -45.65 -37.07
N GLU A 906 -28.08 -44.88 -37.82
CA GLU A 906 -26.68 -45.19 -38.14
C GLU A 906 -25.71 -44.99 -36.95
N ASN A 907 -26.09 -44.16 -35.98
CA ASN A 907 -25.24 -43.70 -34.87
C ASN A 907 -25.71 -44.19 -33.48
N GLN A 908 -26.84 -44.90 -33.41
CA GLN A 908 -27.51 -45.34 -32.16
C GLN A 908 -26.71 -46.32 -31.28
N ASN A 909 -25.55 -46.82 -31.74
CA ASN A 909 -24.71 -47.79 -31.01
C ASN A 909 -23.24 -47.38 -30.87
N HIS A 910 -22.86 -46.13 -31.23
CA HIS A 910 -21.48 -45.67 -31.14
C HIS A 910 -21.28 -44.64 -30.02
N SER A 911 -20.10 -44.68 -29.39
CA SER A 911 -19.67 -43.64 -28.45
C SER A 911 -18.77 -42.65 -29.18
N TYR A 912 -19.06 -41.35 -29.05
CA TYR A 912 -18.34 -40.29 -29.74
C TYR A 912 -17.58 -39.40 -28.75
N SER A 913 -16.36 -39.03 -29.10
CA SER A 913 -15.56 -38.06 -28.33
C SER A 913 -15.40 -36.79 -29.14
N LEU A 914 -16.12 -35.73 -28.77
CA LEU A 914 -16.11 -34.44 -29.46
C LEU A 914 -14.94 -33.61 -28.94
N LYS A 915 -13.98 -33.31 -29.80
CA LYS A 915 -12.70 -32.70 -29.41
C LYS A 915 -12.50 -31.34 -30.08
N SER A 916 -12.32 -30.29 -29.27
CA SER A 916 -11.88 -28.97 -29.73
C SER A 916 -10.47 -28.67 -29.24
N SER A 917 -9.66 -28.00 -30.07
CA SER A 917 -8.26 -27.68 -29.77
C SER A 917 -8.04 -26.17 -29.76
N ALA A 918 -7.34 -25.67 -28.75
CA ALA A 918 -6.89 -24.28 -28.70
C ALA A 918 -5.37 -24.22 -28.67
N SER A 919 -4.76 -23.41 -29.52
CA SER A 919 -3.32 -23.12 -29.50
C SER A 919 -3.08 -21.62 -29.37
N PHE A 920 -1.91 -21.25 -28.85
CA PHE A 920 -1.50 -19.85 -28.86
C PHE A 920 -0.07 -19.68 -29.34
N ASN A 921 0.23 -18.47 -29.81
CA ASN A 921 1.57 -18.01 -30.14
C ASN A 921 1.78 -16.59 -29.60
N VAL A 922 2.81 -16.38 -28.78
CA VAL A 922 3.22 -15.04 -28.33
C VAL A 922 4.07 -14.41 -29.41
N ILE A 923 3.68 -13.22 -29.87
CA ILE A 923 4.29 -12.59 -31.07
C ILE A 923 5.12 -11.35 -30.74
N GLU A 924 4.79 -10.64 -29.66
CA GLU A 924 5.48 -9.41 -29.27
C GLU A 924 5.65 -9.31 -27.76
N PHE A 925 6.76 -8.71 -27.35
CA PHE A 925 7.06 -8.32 -25.99
C PHE A 925 7.33 -6.81 -25.94
N PRO A 926 7.07 -6.14 -24.79
CA PRO A 926 7.38 -4.73 -24.64
C PRO A 926 8.91 -4.43 -24.67
N TYR A 927 9.75 -5.44 -24.39
CA TYR A 927 11.20 -5.31 -24.25
C TYR A 927 11.97 -5.47 -25.59
N LYS A 928 11.77 -4.54 -26.53
CA LYS A 928 12.28 -4.67 -27.92
C LYS A 928 13.79 -4.82 -28.09
N ASN A 929 14.59 -4.39 -27.11
CA ASN A 929 16.05 -4.39 -27.17
C ASN A 929 16.69 -5.68 -26.63
N LEU A 930 15.89 -6.65 -26.19
CA LEU A 930 16.36 -7.90 -25.59
C LEU A 930 16.07 -9.11 -26.50
N PRO A 931 16.87 -10.19 -26.40
CA PRO A 931 16.62 -11.41 -27.15
C PRO A 931 15.31 -12.06 -26.66
N ILE A 932 14.42 -12.37 -27.61
CA ILE A 932 13.10 -12.93 -27.38
C ILE A 932 13.01 -14.31 -28.06
N GLU A 933 12.42 -15.28 -27.39
CA GLU A 933 12.05 -16.58 -27.97
C GLU A 933 10.52 -16.65 -28.18
N ASP A 934 10.11 -17.24 -29.30
CA ASP A 934 8.69 -17.47 -29.60
C ASP A 934 8.11 -18.54 -28.66
N ILE A 935 7.01 -18.21 -27.98
CA ILE A 935 6.35 -19.13 -27.04
C ILE A 935 5.07 -19.66 -27.68
N THR A 936 5.03 -20.97 -27.91
CA THR A 936 3.86 -21.68 -28.45
C THR A 936 3.48 -22.87 -27.59
N ASN A 937 2.17 -23.06 -27.38
CA ASN A 937 1.63 -24.28 -26.76
C ASN A 937 0.17 -24.49 -27.19
N SER A 938 -0.41 -25.64 -26.87
CA SER A 938 -1.80 -25.96 -27.18
C SER A 938 -2.45 -26.85 -26.13
N THR A 939 -3.78 -26.86 -26.09
CA THR A 939 -4.59 -27.71 -25.21
C THR A 939 -5.81 -28.23 -25.94
N LEU A 940 -6.26 -29.40 -25.51
CA LEU A 940 -7.38 -30.13 -26.08
C LEU A 940 -8.47 -30.24 -25.01
N VAL A 941 -9.71 -29.94 -25.39
CA VAL A 941 -10.89 -30.09 -24.54
C VAL A 941 -11.84 -31.07 -25.22
N THR A 942 -12.37 -32.00 -24.44
CA THR A 942 -13.15 -33.12 -24.94
C THR A 942 -14.49 -33.19 -24.20
N THR A 943 -15.54 -33.46 -24.97
CA THR A 943 -16.88 -33.81 -24.47
C THR A 943 -17.26 -35.19 -24.99
N ASN A 944 -17.41 -36.16 -24.10
CA ASN A 944 -17.72 -37.55 -24.47
C ASN A 944 -19.23 -37.81 -24.49
N VAL A 945 -19.76 -38.29 -25.61
CA VAL A 945 -21.17 -38.64 -25.79
C VAL A 945 -21.29 -40.16 -25.84
N THR A 946 -21.95 -40.75 -24.84
CA THR A 946 -22.04 -42.21 -24.64
C THR A 946 -23.47 -42.67 -24.38
N TRP A 947 -23.79 -43.92 -24.72
CA TRP A 947 -25.11 -44.50 -24.46
C TRP A 947 -25.15 -45.13 -23.06
N GLY A 948 -26.08 -44.67 -22.20
CA GLY A 948 -26.18 -45.11 -20.81
C GLY A 948 -26.88 -46.47 -20.61
N ILE A 949 -27.67 -46.92 -21.60
CA ILE A 949 -28.41 -48.19 -21.54
C ILE A 949 -28.06 -49.00 -22.80
N GLN A 950 -27.20 -50.01 -22.66
CA GLN A 950 -27.05 -51.01 -23.72
C GLN A 950 -28.20 -52.02 -23.63
N PRO A 951 -28.86 -52.39 -24.74
CA PRO A 951 -29.98 -53.31 -24.70
C PRO A 951 -29.54 -54.70 -24.19
N ALA A 952 -30.14 -55.15 -23.09
CA ALA A 952 -29.97 -56.50 -22.58
C ALA A 952 -30.47 -57.53 -23.63
N PRO A 953 -29.80 -58.69 -23.80
CA PRO A 953 -30.24 -59.70 -24.75
C PRO A 953 -31.65 -60.19 -24.39
N MET A 954 -32.63 -59.99 -25.27
CA MET A 954 -34.02 -60.41 -25.02
C MET A 954 -34.11 -61.95 -24.90
N PRO A 955 -34.65 -62.51 -23.79
CA PRO A 955 -34.85 -63.95 -23.65
C PRO A 955 -36.04 -64.46 -24.49
N VAL A 956 -35.95 -65.72 -24.93
CA VAL A 956 -36.95 -66.38 -25.81
C VAL A 956 -38.34 -66.43 -25.14
N PRO A 957 -39.44 -66.13 -25.87
CA PRO A 957 -40.79 -66.07 -25.30
C PRO A 957 -41.29 -67.38 -24.67
N VAL A 958 -41.97 -67.26 -23.52
CA VAL A 958 -42.44 -68.39 -22.69
C VAL A 958 -43.36 -69.38 -23.42
N TRP A 959 -44.11 -68.95 -24.44
CA TRP A 959 -44.98 -69.85 -25.22
C TRP A 959 -44.20 -70.92 -25.98
N VAL A 960 -42.95 -70.61 -26.39
CA VAL A 960 -42.04 -71.57 -27.04
C VAL A 960 -41.59 -72.64 -26.05
N ILE A 961 -41.38 -72.26 -24.78
CA ILE A 961 -41.04 -73.17 -23.68
C ILE A 961 -42.24 -74.08 -23.37
N ILE A 962 -43.46 -73.53 -23.32
CA ILE A 962 -44.69 -74.31 -23.06
C ILE A 962 -44.93 -75.35 -24.17
N LEU A 963 -44.73 -74.98 -25.44
CA LEU A 963 -44.82 -75.91 -26.56
C LEU A 963 -43.78 -77.03 -26.48
N ALA A 964 -42.54 -76.71 -26.12
CA ALA A 964 -41.47 -77.69 -25.95
C ALA A 964 -41.76 -78.66 -24.78
N VAL A 965 -42.32 -78.17 -23.66
CA VAL A 965 -42.70 -79.01 -22.52
C VAL A 965 -43.88 -79.93 -22.87
N LEU A 966 -44.90 -79.44 -23.58
CA LEU A 966 -46.03 -80.27 -24.02
C LEU A 966 -45.59 -81.38 -24.98
N ALA A 967 -44.71 -81.06 -25.94
CA ALA A 967 -44.13 -82.04 -26.84
C ALA A 967 -43.26 -83.06 -26.08
N GLY A 968 -42.47 -82.61 -25.12
CA GLY A 968 -41.62 -83.44 -24.26
C GLY A 968 -42.43 -84.40 -23.37
N LEU A 969 -43.52 -83.93 -22.76
CA LEU A 969 -44.41 -84.77 -21.94
C LEU A 969 -45.15 -85.80 -22.78
N LEU A 970 -45.57 -85.45 -23.99
CA LEU A 970 -46.22 -86.39 -24.91
C LEU A 970 -45.25 -87.49 -25.34
N LEU A 971 -44.00 -87.15 -25.63
CA LEU A 971 -42.94 -88.11 -25.94
C LEU A 971 -42.58 -88.98 -24.73
N LEU A 972 -42.51 -88.40 -23.53
CA LEU A 972 -42.28 -89.15 -22.29
C LEU A 972 -43.42 -90.14 -22.00
N ALA A 973 -44.67 -89.75 -22.19
CA ALA A 973 -45.82 -90.64 -21.99
C ALA A 973 -45.79 -91.84 -22.94
N VAL A 974 -45.41 -91.63 -24.20
CA VAL A 974 -45.18 -92.72 -25.17
C VAL A 974 -44.04 -93.63 -24.71
N LEU A 975 -42.93 -93.07 -24.26
CA LEU A 975 -41.78 -93.82 -23.75
C LEU A 975 -42.12 -94.65 -22.50
N VAL A 976 -42.84 -94.08 -21.54
CA VAL A 976 -43.28 -94.77 -20.32
C VAL A 976 -44.26 -95.90 -20.67
N PHE A 977 -45.16 -95.70 -21.64
CA PHE A 977 -46.05 -96.75 -22.13
C PHE A 977 -45.28 -97.91 -22.77
N VAL A 978 -44.25 -97.61 -23.57
CA VAL A 978 -43.34 -98.61 -24.15
C VAL A 978 -42.54 -99.35 -23.06
N MET A 979 -41.94 -98.63 -22.11
CA MET A 979 -41.15 -99.23 -21.02
C MET A 979 -42.01 -100.05 -20.04
N TYR A 980 -43.27 -99.66 -19.83
CA TYR A 980 -44.24 -100.43 -19.04
C TYR A 980 -44.63 -101.74 -19.76
N ARG A 981 -44.87 -101.71 -21.07
CA ARG A 981 -45.10 -102.91 -21.90
C ARG A 981 -43.91 -103.86 -21.93
N MET A 982 -42.68 -103.35 -21.79
CA MET A 982 -41.44 -104.14 -21.76
C MET A 982 -41.06 -104.68 -20.37
N GLY A 983 -41.90 -104.51 -19.35
CA GLY A 983 -41.72 -105.16 -18.04
C GLY A 983 -40.63 -104.57 -17.14
N PHE A 984 -40.19 -103.33 -17.39
CA PHE A 984 -39.00 -102.73 -16.79
C PHE A 984 -39.09 -102.39 -15.28
N PHE A 985 -40.29 -102.28 -14.68
CA PHE A 985 -40.45 -101.73 -13.32
C PHE A 985 -40.85 -102.73 -12.21
N LYS A 986 -40.28 -103.94 -12.18
CA LYS A 986 -40.43 -104.88 -11.04
C LYS A 986 -39.12 -105.14 -10.29
N ARG A 987 -38.86 -104.23 -9.34
CA ARG A 987 -38.18 -104.31 -8.01
C ARG A 987 -36.93 -105.20 -7.83
N VAL A 988 -35.95 -104.71 -7.06
CA VAL A 988 -35.60 -105.09 -5.66
C VAL A 988 -34.50 -104.13 -5.14
N ARG A 989 -34.70 -103.50 -3.97
CA ARG A 989 -33.62 -102.89 -3.15
C ARG A 989 -33.12 -103.96 -2.16
N PRO A 990 -31.84 -103.99 -1.75
CA PRO A 990 -31.48 -103.46 -0.41
C PRO A 990 -30.00 -102.92 -0.37
N PRO A 991 -29.29 -102.74 0.77
CA PRO A 991 -28.69 -101.46 1.18
C PRO A 991 -27.15 -101.53 1.41
N GLN A 992 -26.58 -100.44 1.94
CA GLN A 992 -25.31 -100.38 2.71
C GLN A 992 -23.99 -100.61 1.95
N GLU A 993 -23.06 -99.65 2.03
CA GLU A 993 -21.91 -99.64 2.96
C GLU A 993 -20.90 -98.52 2.61
N GLU A 994 -20.26 -97.96 3.64
CA GLU A 994 -19.09 -97.09 3.57
C GLU A 994 -17.82 -97.92 3.30
N GLN A 995 -16.84 -97.34 2.60
CA GLN A 995 -15.38 -97.43 2.83
C GLN A 995 -14.66 -96.79 1.61
N GLU A 996 -13.86 -95.74 1.79
CA GLU A 996 -12.44 -95.72 2.19
C GLU A 996 -11.43 -96.23 1.14
N ARG A 997 -10.43 -95.37 0.92
CA ARG A 997 -9.07 -95.57 0.37
C ARG A 997 -8.88 -95.62 -1.14
N GLU A 998 -8.20 -94.64 -1.74
CA GLU A 998 -6.73 -94.45 -1.79
C GLU A 998 -6.08 -95.37 -2.85
N GLN A 999 -5.53 -94.81 -3.93
CA GLN A 999 -4.11 -94.93 -4.31
C GLN A 999 -3.80 -94.60 -5.79
N LEU A 1000 -2.75 -93.77 -5.93
CA LEU A 1000 -1.66 -93.84 -6.92
C LEU A 1000 -1.90 -93.43 -8.39
N GLN A 1001 -1.38 -92.22 -8.70
CA GLN A 1001 -0.64 -91.87 -9.93
C GLN A 1001 0.43 -92.94 -10.28
N PRO A 1002 1.01 -93.05 -11.52
CA PRO A 1002 1.42 -91.91 -12.36
C PRO A 1002 1.47 -92.12 -13.90
N HIS A 1003 1.93 -91.04 -14.58
CA HIS A 1003 2.60 -91.01 -15.90
C HIS A 1003 1.74 -91.34 -17.13
N GLU A 1004 1.86 -90.71 -18.30
CA GLU A 1004 2.62 -89.57 -18.83
C GLU A 1004 2.13 -89.46 -20.29
N ASN A 1005 2.12 -88.27 -20.88
CA ASN A 1005 2.69 -88.04 -22.22
C ASN A 1005 2.37 -86.64 -22.75
N GLY A 1006 3.47 -85.96 -23.11
CA GLY A 1006 3.63 -85.24 -24.38
C GLY A 1006 2.96 -83.87 -24.43
N GLU A 1007 3.68 -82.79 -24.15
CA GLU A 1007 4.58 -82.08 -25.09
C GLU A 1007 3.86 -81.41 -26.25
N GLY A 1008 4.20 -80.13 -26.47
CA GLY A 1008 4.16 -79.53 -27.79
C GLY A 1008 3.78 -78.06 -27.84
N ASN A 1009 4.80 -77.21 -27.66
CA ASN A 1009 5.16 -76.06 -28.52
C ASN A 1009 4.15 -74.90 -28.69
N SER A 1010 4.44 -73.67 -28.25
CA SER A 1010 5.50 -72.70 -28.64
C SER A 1010 5.14 -71.87 -29.87
N GLU A 1011 5.27 -70.54 -29.72
CA GLU A 1011 5.33 -69.48 -30.74
C GLU A 1011 4.03 -69.29 -31.54
N THR A 1012 3.36 -68.13 -31.51
CA THR A 1012 3.79 -66.72 -31.48
C THR A 1012 2.91 -65.83 -30.62
#